data_AF-A0A2A9JQY3-F1
#
_entry.id   AF-A0A2A9JQY3-F1
#
_cell.length_a   1.000
_cell.length_b   1.000
_cell.length_c   1.000
_cell.angle_alpha   90.00
_cell.angle_beta   90.00
_cell.angle_gamma   90.00
#
_symmetry.space_group_name_H-M   'P 1'
#
loop_
_entity.id
_entity.type
_entity.pdbx_description
1 polymer ?
#
loop_
_entity_poly.entity_id
_entity_poly.type
_entity_poly.pdbx_seq_one_letter_code
_entity_poly.pdbx_strand_id
1 'polypeptide(L)'
;MSKFMSQRWIYLFGWLFLLGTGSTRANTIEGNFRLWDDCSSYCLVYAAPHKIYQTPLATQAVPDSPGKEGVLHYSMVMKDYVGNGQVLALRLDDFATVFVEQESLRLSLLGSDGKPRNFQYARQGAKHWSLNWLVPVGDDAPTSIKVFFKNLDGQNNILSISPLYSVEVDDKTLARWPALATFSVTQENVTQGQGLLGIRRAGVSYVAAPVNHDRHKRWSEWHSGKLLCLLDPLDAIYNYVSQNRCSLGETWEGAIYQTLAGRPVDKYAPPASKPVISQRIHFAKGNALEALTSHRVCGIPLESLARRRKPRGWEEWSSCGNPAANFVALYIATRLPFDQFRQVIHNLVHGQAVAAPDPVPLDALRTAVIEQPELARQSIAQAADIFRNYQAANPGASAAAAQQADVLAVTCPADARPCGSGASSGVLVQRENPTGAHFLNDGELPSFTVQGTQNWNLNRLQAAHLRLQVQGYVFAGYHGTSLEGAQSIVFGGIHNRQQDLEEIWRGLYVAGDPALAYGYAQDAEGDERGRIRNGTMLRVYVPRSALPRLFATSLPLDHPGASQEVARLIGHPLPLLYESITGPEAAGGNRLETILGWQLAEQAVAIPSMIPTNSRTVGNPLDPATVTLEEKQISSLPGYATKPAKDDKTEL
;
A
#
# COMPACT_ATOMS: atom_id res chain seq x y z
N MET A 1 10.02 -21.69 -82.64
CA MET A 1 8.68 -21.11 -82.38
C MET A 1 8.77 -20.24 -81.14
N SER A 2 8.21 -19.03 -81.23
CA SER A 2 7.94 -18.04 -80.17
C SER A 2 9.09 -17.19 -79.60
N LYS A 3 8.85 -15.87 -79.64
CA LYS A 3 9.64 -14.70 -79.25
C LYS A 3 8.88 -13.96 -78.13
N PHE A 4 9.64 -13.38 -77.19
CA PHE A 4 9.49 -12.09 -76.48
C PHE A 4 8.14 -11.47 -76.05
N MET A 5 8.22 -10.90 -74.82
CA MET A 5 7.70 -9.61 -74.29
C MET A 5 6.35 -9.50 -73.52
N SER A 6 6.49 -9.05 -72.26
CA SER A 6 5.79 -7.93 -71.58
C SER A 6 4.26 -7.92 -71.43
N GLN A 7 3.75 -7.83 -70.19
CA GLN A 7 2.88 -6.71 -69.74
C GLN A 7 2.53 -6.72 -68.24
N ARG A 8 2.62 -5.53 -67.64
CA ARG A 8 2.00 -5.10 -66.37
C ARG A 8 0.47 -5.18 -66.47
N TRP A 9 -0.22 -5.60 -65.41
CA TRP A 9 -1.58 -5.14 -65.09
C TRP A 9 -1.78 -4.98 -63.58
N ILE A 10 -2.52 -3.93 -63.25
CA ILE A 10 -2.78 -3.35 -61.94
C ILE A 10 -4.32 -3.29 -61.77
N TYR A 11 -4.77 -3.52 -60.52
CA TYR A 11 -6.07 -3.20 -59.87
C TYR A 11 -7.37 -3.96 -60.19
N LEU A 12 -8.05 -4.27 -59.07
CA LEU A 12 -9.46 -3.99 -58.72
C LEU A 12 -10.36 -5.20 -58.37
N PHE A 13 -11.09 -5.01 -57.26
CA PHE A 13 -12.25 -5.74 -56.74
C PHE A 13 -12.04 -6.99 -55.87
N GLY A 14 -11.97 -6.73 -54.57
CA GLY A 14 -12.29 -7.66 -53.48
C GLY A 14 -12.96 -6.95 -52.31
N TRP A 15 -13.90 -6.03 -52.60
CA TRP A 15 -14.84 -5.48 -51.64
C TRP A 15 -16.21 -6.10 -51.94
N LEU A 16 -16.68 -6.98 -51.07
CA LEU A 16 -18.07 -7.23 -50.68
C LEU A 16 -18.13 -8.62 -50.06
N PHE A 17 -18.11 -8.70 -48.73
CA PHE A 17 -18.90 -9.66 -47.93
C PHE A 17 -18.64 -9.34 -46.46
N LEU A 18 -19.59 -8.59 -45.86
CA LEU A 18 -19.96 -8.56 -44.43
C LEU A 18 -20.86 -7.32 -44.20
N LEU A 19 -22.09 -7.42 -44.69
CA LEU A 19 -23.19 -6.59 -44.21
C LEU A 19 -23.77 -7.29 -42.99
N GLY A 20 -23.61 -6.68 -41.81
CA GLY A 20 -24.29 -7.18 -40.60
C GLY A 20 -23.58 -7.01 -39.26
N THR A 21 -22.83 -5.94 -39.02
CA THR A 21 -22.65 -5.29 -37.69
C THR A 21 -21.89 -3.97 -37.93
N GLY A 22 -22.29 -2.86 -37.29
CA GLY A 22 -21.76 -1.52 -37.54
C GLY A 22 -20.22 -1.44 -37.54
N SER A 23 -19.65 -1.32 -38.73
CA SER A 23 -18.21 -1.12 -38.95
C SER A 23 -17.87 0.35 -38.70
N THR A 24 -17.25 0.64 -37.56
CA THR A 24 -16.49 1.88 -37.40
C THR A 24 -15.27 1.80 -38.33
N ARG A 25 -15.26 2.57 -39.43
CA ARG A 25 -14.06 2.72 -40.27
C ARG A 25 -12.93 3.31 -39.41
N ALA A 26 -11.75 2.70 -39.47
CA ALA A 26 -10.56 3.21 -38.79
C ALA A 26 -10.06 4.48 -39.50
N ASN A 27 -9.73 5.53 -38.74
CA ASN A 27 -9.00 6.68 -39.27
C ASN A 27 -7.51 6.32 -39.37
N THR A 28 -6.96 6.35 -40.59
CA THR A 28 -5.53 6.10 -40.84
C THR A 28 -4.72 7.39 -40.68
N ILE A 29 -3.65 7.33 -39.88
CA ILE A 29 -2.78 8.46 -39.55
C ILE A 29 -1.39 8.28 -40.19
N GLU A 30 -1.01 9.22 -41.05
CA GLU A 30 0.29 9.26 -41.76
C GLU A 30 1.14 10.50 -41.38
N GLY A 31 0.67 11.33 -40.44
CA GLY A 31 1.35 12.52 -39.92
C GLY A 31 0.84 12.95 -38.55
N ASN A 32 1.00 14.24 -38.21
CA ASN A 32 0.45 14.79 -36.96
C ASN A 32 -1.08 14.61 -36.94
N PHE A 33 -1.62 14.31 -35.77
CA PHE A 33 -3.03 13.94 -35.59
C PHE A 33 -3.59 14.57 -34.31
N ARG A 34 -4.91 14.48 -34.12
CA ARG A 34 -5.60 14.93 -32.93
C ARG A 34 -6.08 13.72 -32.16
N LEU A 35 -5.34 13.30 -31.14
CA LEU A 35 -5.60 12.05 -30.39
C LEU A 35 -7.06 11.94 -29.91
N TRP A 36 -7.60 13.01 -29.35
CA TRP A 36 -8.96 13.04 -28.79
C TRP A 36 -10.06 13.02 -29.84
N ASP A 37 -9.79 13.46 -31.07
CA ASP A 37 -10.77 13.45 -32.14
C ASP A 37 -10.64 12.17 -32.96
N ASP A 38 -9.45 11.93 -33.49
CA ASP A 38 -9.15 10.88 -34.46
C ASP A 38 -9.21 9.49 -33.81
N CYS A 39 -8.82 9.37 -32.54
CA CYS A 39 -8.67 8.08 -31.84
C CYS A 39 -9.67 7.88 -30.69
N SER A 40 -10.67 8.77 -30.53
CA SER A 40 -11.78 8.58 -29.57
C SER A 40 -12.55 7.27 -29.81
N SER A 41 -12.80 6.95 -31.09
CA SER A 41 -13.44 5.71 -31.49
C SER A 41 -12.40 4.66 -31.88
N TYR A 42 -11.69 4.85 -32.99
CA TYR A 42 -10.59 3.98 -33.41
C TYR A 42 -9.75 4.65 -34.52
N CYS A 43 -8.42 4.66 -34.35
CA CYS A 43 -7.46 5.10 -35.34
C CYS A 43 -6.31 4.10 -35.49
N LEU A 44 -5.61 4.17 -36.63
CA LEU A 44 -4.41 3.40 -36.93
C LEU A 44 -3.24 4.36 -37.22
N VAL A 45 -2.20 4.30 -36.41
CA VAL A 45 -0.97 5.09 -36.59
C VAL A 45 0.08 4.23 -37.29
N TYR A 46 0.47 4.64 -38.50
CA TYR A 46 1.54 4.02 -39.27
C TYR A 46 2.86 4.76 -39.00
N ALA A 47 3.60 4.30 -38.00
CA ALA A 47 4.84 4.92 -37.56
C ALA A 47 6.00 4.50 -38.46
N ALA A 48 6.45 5.42 -39.32
CA ALA A 48 7.68 5.23 -40.10
C ALA A 48 8.93 5.30 -39.18
N PRO A 49 10.00 4.55 -39.49
CA PRO A 49 11.25 4.60 -38.72
C PRO A 49 11.78 6.03 -38.56
N HIS A 50 12.15 6.40 -37.33
CA HIS A 50 12.65 7.72 -36.93
C HIS A 50 11.75 8.94 -37.19
N LYS A 51 10.53 8.76 -37.72
CA LYS A 51 9.56 9.84 -37.82
C LYS A 51 8.75 9.91 -36.52
N ILE A 52 8.69 11.10 -35.92
CA ILE A 52 7.93 11.37 -34.71
C ILE A 52 6.53 11.86 -35.12
N TYR A 53 5.50 11.17 -34.64
CA TYR A 53 4.10 11.54 -34.84
C TYR A 53 3.60 12.11 -33.52
N GLN A 54 3.42 13.43 -33.45
CA GLN A 54 3.15 14.13 -32.20
C GLN A 54 1.79 14.81 -32.21
N THR A 55 1.15 14.84 -31.05
CA THR A 55 -0.16 15.46 -30.82
C THR A 55 -0.19 16.15 -29.46
N PRO A 56 -0.74 17.37 -29.35
CA PRO A 56 -0.94 18.02 -28.06
C PRO A 56 -2.03 17.29 -27.26
N LEU A 57 -1.82 17.18 -25.95
CA LEU A 57 -2.77 16.61 -24.99
C LEU A 57 -3.60 17.69 -24.26
N ALA A 58 -3.46 18.95 -24.69
CA ALA A 58 -4.13 20.09 -24.10
C ALA A 58 -5.64 19.86 -23.94
N THR A 59 -6.16 20.17 -22.76
CA THR A 59 -7.59 20.10 -22.46
C THR A 59 -8.14 21.51 -22.34
N GLN A 60 -9.18 21.86 -23.12
CA GLN A 60 -9.78 23.20 -23.10
C GLN A 60 -10.62 23.49 -21.83
N ALA A 61 -10.67 22.57 -20.87
CA ALA A 61 -11.73 22.51 -19.87
C ALA A 61 -11.28 22.10 -18.45
N VAL A 62 -10.01 22.27 -18.07
CA VAL A 62 -9.72 22.35 -16.62
C VAL A 62 -10.15 23.75 -16.23
N PRO A 63 -11.30 23.93 -15.53
CA PRO A 63 -11.88 25.25 -15.41
C PRO A 63 -10.91 26.17 -14.65
N ASP A 64 -10.57 27.31 -15.25
CA ASP A 64 -9.78 28.38 -14.65
C ASP A 64 -10.51 28.97 -13.43
N SER A 65 -10.51 28.25 -12.32
CA SER A 65 -10.98 28.74 -11.04
C SER A 65 -9.85 28.61 -10.02
N PRO A 66 -9.51 29.71 -9.32
CA PRO A 66 -8.62 29.65 -8.17
C PRO A 66 -9.12 28.61 -7.17
N GLY A 67 -8.27 27.65 -6.77
CA GLY A 67 -8.61 26.64 -5.76
C GLY A 67 -9.12 25.28 -6.27
N LYS A 68 -9.07 24.98 -7.58
CA LYS A 68 -9.44 23.65 -8.10
C LYS A 68 -8.28 22.65 -8.07
N GLU A 69 -8.22 21.88 -7.00
CA GLU A 69 -7.41 20.66 -6.89
C GLU A 69 -8.15 19.47 -7.53
N GLY A 70 -7.42 18.46 -8.02
CA GLY A 70 -8.04 17.25 -8.56
C GLY A 70 -7.08 16.34 -9.30
N VAL A 71 -7.61 15.36 -10.00
CA VAL A 71 -6.83 14.37 -10.75
C VAL A 71 -7.28 14.33 -12.20
N LEU A 72 -6.33 14.52 -13.11
CA LEU A 72 -6.52 14.20 -14.54
C LEU A 72 -6.24 12.72 -14.75
N HIS A 73 -7.22 11.99 -15.28
CA HIS A 73 -7.07 10.59 -15.71
C HIS A 73 -7.09 10.52 -17.22
N TYR A 74 -5.93 10.29 -17.80
CA TYR A 74 -5.78 10.02 -19.22
C TYR A 74 -5.77 8.51 -19.46
N SER A 75 -6.49 8.06 -20.47
CA SER A 75 -6.53 6.65 -20.83
C SER A 75 -6.70 6.42 -22.33
N MET A 76 -6.18 5.31 -22.81
CA MET A 76 -6.45 4.79 -24.14
C MET A 76 -6.30 3.28 -24.17
N VAL A 77 -7.01 2.62 -25.09
CA VAL A 77 -6.89 1.18 -25.34
C VAL A 77 -6.17 0.98 -26.66
N MET A 78 -5.15 0.12 -26.64
CA MET A 78 -4.26 -0.12 -27.73
C MET A 78 -4.29 -1.57 -28.21
N LYS A 79 -4.06 -1.70 -29.50
CA LYS A 79 -3.73 -2.93 -30.19
C LYS A 79 -2.50 -2.66 -31.03
N ASP A 80 -1.38 -3.20 -30.63
CA ASP A 80 -0.15 -3.12 -31.39
C ASP A 80 0.00 -4.35 -32.30
N TYR A 81 0.81 -4.19 -33.36
CA TYR A 81 1.14 -5.25 -34.31
C TYR A 81 2.67 -5.42 -34.39
N VAL A 82 3.34 -5.27 -33.24
CA VAL A 82 4.80 -5.31 -33.13
C VAL A 82 5.28 -6.74 -33.38
N GLY A 83 6.01 -6.94 -34.47
CA GLY A 83 6.67 -8.20 -34.80
C GLY A 83 8.02 -8.36 -34.08
N ASN A 84 8.64 -9.54 -34.26
CA ASN A 84 9.94 -9.84 -33.67
C ASN A 84 11.01 -8.81 -34.10
N GLY A 85 11.60 -8.11 -33.13
CA GLY A 85 12.61 -7.08 -33.34
C GLY A 85 12.08 -5.68 -33.64
N GLN A 86 10.77 -5.47 -33.76
CA GLN A 86 10.17 -4.13 -33.80
C GLN A 86 10.05 -3.55 -32.39
N VAL A 87 10.20 -2.23 -32.27
CA VAL A 87 9.98 -1.51 -31.00
C VAL A 87 9.33 -0.17 -31.30
N LEU A 88 8.11 0.01 -30.81
CA LEU A 88 7.44 1.31 -30.81
C LEU A 88 7.73 2.03 -29.51
N ALA A 89 8.12 3.30 -29.58
CA ALA A 89 8.25 4.18 -28.42
C ALA A 89 7.07 5.15 -28.37
N LEU A 90 6.32 5.10 -27.27
CA LEU A 90 5.26 6.06 -26.94
C LEU A 90 5.81 7.01 -25.88
N ARG A 91 5.83 8.32 -26.15
CA ARG A 91 6.32 9.32 -25.20
C ARG A 91 5.18 10.16 -24.65
N LEU A 92 5.13 10.31 -23.33
CA LEU A 92 4.19 11.16 -22.59
C LEU A 92 4.95 12.40 -22.08
N ASP A 93 4.92 13.46 -22.88
CA ASP A 93 5.81 14.63 -22.75
C ASP A 93 7.27 14.18 -22.54
N ASP A 94 8.05 14.92 -21.74
CA ASP A 94 9.41 14.54 -21.35
C ASP A 94 9.45 13.59 -20.14
N PHE A 95 8.28 13.20 -19.60
CA PHE A 95 8.16 12.45 -18.35
C PHE A 95 8.31 10.94 -18.53
N ALA A 96 7.62 10.36 -19.51
CA ALA A 96 7.55 8.90 -19.64
C ALA A 96 7.80 8.43 -21.07
N THR A 97 8.53 7.32 -21.20
CA THR A 97 8.63 6.57 -22.46
C THR A 97 8.18 5.14 -22.23
N VAL A 98 7.20 4.68 -23.00
CA VAL A 98 6.73 3.29 -23.07
C VAL A 98 7.28 2.66 -24.34
N PHE A 99 8.19 1.70 -24.18
CA PHE A 99 8.65 0.85 -25.27
C PHE A 99 7.72 -0.36 -25.36
N VAL A 100 7.04 -0.49 -26.50
CA VAL A 100 6.16 -1.60 -26.83
C VAL A 100 6.98 -2.63 -27.59
N GLU A 101 7.22 -3.75 -26.94
CA GLU A 101 7.96 -4.91 -27.46
C GLU A 101 6.97 -6.08 -27.60
N GLN A 102 7.38 -7.15 -28.30
CA GLN A 102 6.49 -8.27 -28.62
C GLN A 102 5.83 -8.90 -27.38
N GLU A 103 6.60 -9.15 -26.33
CA GLU A 103 6.14 -9.88 -25.12
C GLU A 103 6.07 -8.99 -23.86
N SER A 104 6.55 -7.74 -23.94
CA SER A 104 6.63 -6.84 -22.80
C SER A 104 6.39 -5.38 -23.14
N LEU A 105 6.00 -4.63 -22.12
CA LEU A 105 6.06 -3.17 -22.09
C LEU A 105 7.20 -2.78 -21.16
N ARG A 106 8.17 -2.05 -21.69
CA ARG A 106 9.22 -1.45 -20.87
C ARG A 106 8.91 0.03 -20.67
N LEU A 107 8.80 0.45 -19.42
CA LEU A 107 8.46 1.80 -19.02
C LEU A 107 9.70 2.49 -18.47
N SER A 108 10.01 3.68 -18.96
CA SER A 108 11.02 4.57 -18.40
C SER A 108 10.34 5.84 -17.91
N LEU A 109 10.46 6.14 -16.61
CA LEU A 109 9.91 7.34 -15.97
C LEU A 109 11.04 8.26 -15.52
N LEU A 110 11.00 9.53 -15.90
CA LEU A 110 11.97 10.53 -15.48
C LEU A 110 11.51 11.20 -14.17
N GLY A 111 12.30 11.06 -13.12
CA GLY A 111 12.04 11.70 -11.84
C GLY A 111 12.58 13.11 -11.73
N SER A 112 12.21 13.80 -10.64
CA SER A 112 12.71 15.13 -10.32
C SER A 112 14.21 15.20 -9.99
N ASP A 113 14.86 14.04 -9.79
CA ASP A 113 16.30 13.90 -9.65
C ASP A 113 17.03 13.80 -11.01
N GLY A 114 16.29 13.85 -12.13
CA GLY A 114 16.79 13.73 -13.49
C GLY A 114 17.23 12.31 -13.87
N LYS A 115 16.97 11.29 -13.03
CA LYS A 115 17.36 9.91 -13.31
C LYS A 115 16.16 9.09 -13.80
N PRO A 116 16.30 8.32 -14.89
CA PRO A 116 15.24 7.44 -15.34
C PRO A 116 15.06 6.24 -14.39
N ARG A 117 13.81 5.85 -14.17
CA ARG A 117 13.41 4.62 -13.48
C ARG A 117 12.78 3.69 -14.50
N ASN A 118 13.35 2.50 -14.64
CA ASN A 118 12.96 1.54 -15.67
C ASN A 118 12.17 0.39 -15.04
N PHE A 119 11.04 0.06 -15.63
CA PHE A 119 10.17 -1.05 -15.24
C PHE A 119 9.85 -1.89 -16.47
N GLN A 120 9.55 -3.16 -16.24
CA GLN A 120 9.10 -4.07 -17.28
C GLN A 120 7.82 -4.75 -16.84
N TYR A 121 6.87 -4.85 -17.75
CA TYR A 121 5.58 -5.48 -17.53
C TYR A 121 5.29 -6.49 -18.65
N ALA A 122 5.06 -7.74 -18.29
CA ALA A 122 4.80 -8.81 -19.24
C ALA A 122 3.39 -8.70 -19.83
N ARG A 123 3.25 -8.95 -21.14
CA ARG A 123 1.96 -8.87 -21.85
C ARG A 123 1.07 -10.10 -21.65
N GLN A 124 1.61 -11.23 -21.18
CA GLN A 124 0.85 -12.44 -20.82
C GLN A 124 -0.14 -12.90 -21.90
N GLY A 125 0.21 -12.78 -23.19
CA GLY A 125 -0.68 -13.15 -24.30
C GLY A 125 -1.87 -12.23 -24.53
N ALA A 126 -1.88 -11.02 -23.94
CA ALA A 126 -2.95 -10.05 -24.08
C ALA A 126 -3.12 -9.56 -25.53
N LYS A 127 -4.35 -9.63 -26.05
CA LYS A 127 -4.68 -9.18 -27.41
C LYS A 127 -4.79 -7.66 -27.51
N HIS A 128 -5.22 -7.02 -26.43
CA HIS A 128 -5.28 -5.58 -26.28
C HIS A 128 -4.66 -5.19 -24.95
N TRP A 129 -4.33 -3.91 -24.80
CA TRP A 129 -3.85 -3.37 -23.53
C TRP A 129 -4.31 -1.93 -23.37
N SER A 130 -4.35 -1.45 -22.14
CA SER A 130 -4.70 -0.05 -21.84
C SER A 130 -3.52 0.65 -21.20
N LEU A 131 -3.19 1.85 -21.70
CA LEU A 131 -2.29 2.79 -21.05
C LEU A 131 -3.13 3.80 -20.27
N ASN A 132 -2.76 4.00 -19.02
CA ASN A 132 -3.43 4.93 -18.11
C ASN A 132 -2.35 5.72 -17.38
N TRP A 133 -2.55 7.04 -17.23
CA TRP A 133 -1.73 7.85 -16.35
C TRP A 133 -2.55 8.91 -15.63
N LEU A 134 -2.14 9.19 -14.39
CA LEU A 134 -2.85 10.06 -13.47
C LEU A 134 -1.96 11.23 -13.09
N VAL A 135 -2.45 12.46 -13.34
CA VAL A 135 -1.72 13.68 -13.05
C VAL A 135 -2.47 14.48 -11.99
N PRO A 136 -1.87 14.73 -10.81
CA PRO A 136 -2.46 15.60 -9.80
C PRO A 136 -2.37 17.07 -10.23
N VAL A 137 -3.48 17.80 -10.08
CA VAL A 137 -3.62 19.22 -10.41
C VAL A 137 -3.92 20.00 -9.14
N GLY A 138 -3.33 21.19 -9.04
CA GLY A 138 -3.52 22.13 -7.92
C GLY A 138 -2.26 22.34 -7.09
N ASP A 139 -2.29 23.42 -6.32
CA ASP A 139 -1.13 23.95 -5.60
C ASP A 139 -0.63 23.04 -4.47
N ASP A 140 -1.56 22.43 -3.72
CA ASP A 140 -1.24 21.51 -2.64
C ASP A 140 -1.34 20.04 -3.07
N ALA A 141 -1.54 19.76 -4.36
CA ALA A 141 -1.65 18.40 -4.85
C ALA A 141 -0.31 17.62 -4.76
N PRO A 142 -0.32 16.28 -4.82
CA PRO A 142 0.90 15.47 -4.80
C PRO A 142 1.89 15.83 -5.92
N THR A 143 3.17 15.50 -5.72
CA THR A 143 4.25 15.75 -6.69
C THR A 143 4.52 14.57 -7.63
N SER A 144 3.81 13.46 -7.48
CA SER A 144 4.05 12.25 -8.26
C SER A 144 2.97 12.01 -9.32
N ILE A 145 3.38 11.52 -10.49
CA ILE A 145 2.48 11.05 -11.56
C ILE A 145 2.41 9.53 -11.49
N LYS A 146 1.23 8.97 -11.76
CA LYS A 146 1.04 7.52 -11.87
C LYS A 146 1.00 7.08 -13.33
N VAL A 147 1.63 5.96 -13.66
CA VAL A 147 1.46 5.27 -14.96
C VAL A 147 1.18 3.80 -14.70
N PHE A 148 0.20 3.22 -15.38
CA PHE A 148 -0.11 1.79 -15.27
C PHE A 148 -0.76 1.22 -16.52
N PHE A 149 -0.64 -0.10 -16.63
CA PHE A 149 -1.11 -0.88 -17.75
C PHE A 149 -2.19 -1.86 -17.32
N LYS A 150 -3.16 -2.12 -18.21
CA LYS A 150 -4.10 -3.24 -18.07
C LYS A 150 -3.96 -4.14 -19.28
N ASN A 151 -3.68 -5.41 -19.09
CA ASN A 151 -3.74 -6.42 -20.14
C ASN A 151 -5.20 -6.82 -20.33
N LEU A 152 -5.65 -6.87 -21.59
CA LEU A 152 -7.04 -7.10 -21.95
C LEU A 152 -7.18 -8.28 -22.92
N ASP A 153 -8.27 -9.04 -22.78
CA ASP A 153 -8.64 -10.07 -23.73
C ASP A 153 -9.26 -9.50 -25.03
N GLY A 154 -9.76 -10.38 -25.90
CA GLY A 154 -10.41 -9.98 -27.15
C GLY A 154 -11.74 -9.23 -26.96
N GLN A 155 -12.38 -9.41 -25.80
CA GLN A 155 -13.64 -8.81 -25.37
C GLN A 155 -13.43 -7.56 -24.50
N ASN A 156 -12.18 -7.21 -24.19
CA ASN A 156 -11.74 -6.11 -23.33
C ASN A 156 -11.95 -6.34 -21.83
N ASN A 157 -12.08 -7.59 -21.39
CA ASN A 157 -12.02 -7.92 -19.97
C ASN A 157 -10.57 -7.82 -19.49
N ILE A 158 -10.40 -7.44 -18.23
CA ILE A 158 -9.08 -7.28 -17.62
C ILE A 158 -8.52 -8.66 -17.26
N LEU A 159 -7.35 -8.97 -17.81
CA LEU A 159 -6.57 -10.18 -17.50
C LEU A 159 -5.60 -9.95 -16.34
N SER A 160 -4.90 -8.81 -16.36
CA SER A 160 -3.94 -8.41 -15.34
C SER A 160 -3.74 -6.90 -15.35
N ILE A 161 -3.29 -6.37 -14.21
CA ILE A 161 -3.00 -4.95 -14.00
C ILE A 161 -1.54 -4.86 -13.55
N SER A 162 -0.77 -3.97 -14.16
CA SER A 162 0.59 -3.69 -13.69
C SER A 162 0.55 -3.01 -12.33
N PRO A 163 1.66 -2.97 -11.58
CA PRO A 163 1.80 -1.97 -10.53
C PRO A 163 1.49 -0.57 -11.06
N LEU A 164 0.90 0.26 -10.22
CA LEU A 164 0.81 1.69 -10.46
C LEU A 164 2.18 2.29 -10.17
N TYR A 165 2.93 2.59 -11.23
CA TYR A 165 4.27 3.16 -11.12
C TYR A 165 4.14 4.65 -10.79
N SER A 166 4.69 5.06 -9.64
CA SER A 166 4.59 6.40 -9.09
C SER A 166 5.97 7.03 -8.98
N VAL A 167 6.21 8.11 -9.71
CA VAL A 167 7.49 8.84 -9.67
C VAL A 167 7.23 10.32 -9.41
N GLU A 168 7.98 10.89 -8.46
CA GLU A 168 7.96 12.32 -8.15
C GLU A 168 8.65 13.13 -9.26
N VAL A 169 7.94 14.14 -9.77
CA VAL A 169 8.40 15.08 -10.80
C VAL A 169 8.47 16.49 -10.22
N ASP A 170 9.16 17.39 -10.92
CA ASP A 170 9.21 18.79 -10.53
C ASP A 170 7.90 19.54 -10.87
N ASP A 171 7.68 20.66 -10.20
CA ASP A 171 6.43 21.43 -10.33
C ASP A 171 6.27 22.05 -11.73
N LYS A 172 7.38 22.35 -12.42
CA LYS A 172 7.33 22.86 -13.80
C LYS A 172 6.84 21.76 -14.76
N THR A 173 7.27 20.52 -14.56
CA THR A 173 6.72 19.36 -15.28
C THR A 173 5.23 19.17 -14.98
N LEU A 174 4.80 19.26 -13.72
CA LEU A 174 3.38 19.13 -13.34
C LEU A 174 2.50 20.22 -13.96
N ALA A 175 2.97 21.47 -13.97
CA ALA A 175 2.23 22.62 -14.50
C ALA A 175 1.99 22.55 -16.03
N ARG A 176 2.79 21.76 -16.76
CA ARG A 176 2.63 21.60 -18.22
C ARG A 176 1.44 20.73 -18.61
N TRP A 177 1.03 19.77 -17.77
CA TRP A 177 0.05 18.75 -18.16
C TRP A 177 -1.31 19.25 -18.63
N PRO A 178 -1.95 20.23 -17.95
CA PRO A 178 -3.27 20.71 -18.38
C PRO A 178 -3.28 21.36 -19.77
N ALA A 179 -2.17 21.98 -20.19
CA ALA A 179 -2.16 22.91 -21.33
C ALA A 179 -1.11 22.61 -22.42
N LEU A 180 0.04 22.02 -22.07
CA LEU A 180 1.22 21.94 -22.93
C LEU A 180 1.76 20.52 -23.12
N ALA A 181 1.27 19.52 -22.38
CA ALA A 181 1.73 18.15 -22.54
C ALA A 181 1.46 17.61 -23.95
N THR A 182 2.34 16.71 -24.39
CA THR A 182 2.24 16.10 -25.73
C THR A 182 2.31 14.59 -25.64
N PHE A 183 1.73 13.92 -26.63
CA PHE A 183 1.90 12.49 -26.87
C PHE A 183 2.60 12.29 -28.19
N SER A 184 3.57 11.37 -28.24
CA SER A 184 4.19 11.01 -29.51
C SER A 184 4.41 9.52 -29.67
N VAL A 185 4.41 9.08 -30.93
CA VAL A 185 4.67 7.70 -31.36
C VAL A 185 5.83 7.70 -32.34
N THR A 186 6.80 6.82 -32.12
CA THR A 186 7.97 6.63 -33.00
C THR A 186 8.29 5.15 -33.13
N GLN A 187 8.71 4.71 -34.33
CA GLN A 187 9.33 3.40 -34.54
C GLN A 187 10.85 3.53 -34.33
N GLU A 188 11.39 2.85 -33.32
CA GLU A 188 12.80 2.99 -32.91
C GLU A 188 13.75 2.11 -33.75
N ASN A 189 13.31 0.92 -34.19
CA ASN A 189 14.16 0.05 -35.00
C ASN A 189 14.07 0.37 -36.50
N VAL A 190 15.18 0.85 -37.05
CA VAL A 190 15.34 1.29 -38.46
C VAL A 190 15.34 0.15 -39.46
N THR A 191 15.74 -1.03 -39.03
CA THR A 191 15.91 -2.20 -39.91
C THR A 191 14.61 -2.94 -40.20
N GLN A 192 13.58 -2.65 -39.42
CA GLN A 192 12.26 -3.25 -39.55
C GLN A 192 11.30 -2.22 -40.18
N GLY A 193 10.33 -2.71 -40.97
CA GLY A 193 9.35 -1.85 -41.65
C GLY A 193 8.50 -0.99 -40.70
N GLN A 194 7.54 -0.26 -41.28
CA GLN A 194 6.63 0.61 -40.53
C GLN A 194 5.98 -0.14 -39.35
N GLY A 195 6.01 0.49 -38.17
CA GLY A 195 5.27 0.01 -37.01
C GLY A 195 3.80 0.41 -37.10
N LEU A 196 2.90 -0.48 -36.68
CA LEU A 196 1.46 -0.23 -36.70
C LEU A 196 0.89 -0.26 -35.28
N LEU A 197 0.22 0.82 -34.88
CA LEU A 197 -0.45 0.95 -33.59
C LEU A 197 -1.92 1.34 -33.80
N GLY A 198 -2.84 0.49 -33.35
CA GLY A 198 -4.25 0.82 -33.24
C GLY A 198 -4.55 1.44 -31.88
N ILE A 199 -5.18 2.61 -31.86
CA ILE A 199 -5.62 3.31 -30.65
C ILE A 199 -7.14 3.50 -30.71
N ARG A 200 -7.82 3.23 -29.60
CA ARG A 200 -9.26 3.48 -29.43
C ARG A 200 -9.57 3.94 -28.03
N ARG A 201 -10.76 4.52 -27.86
CA ARG A 201 -11.24 5.01 -26.55
C ARG A 201 -10.22 5.94 -25.90
N ALA A 202 -9.49 6.69 -26.72
CA ALA A 202 -8.57 7.71 -26.22
C ALA A 202 -9.40 8.83 -25.60
N GLY A 203 -9.05 9.21 -24.39
CA GLY A 203 -9.70 10.32 -23.71
C GLY A 203 -9.02 10.71 -22.42
N VAL A 204 -9.48 11.83 -21.89
CA VAL A 204 -9.04 12.39 -20.61
C VAL A 204 -10.25 12.86 -19.84
N SER A 205 -10.25 12.55 -18.55
CA SER A 205 -11.27 12.97 -17.60
C SER A 205 -10.62 13.64 -16.40
N TYR A 206 -11.43 14.33 -15.63
CA TYR A 206 -11.04 15.04 -14.43
C TYR A 206 -11.99 14.70 -13.29
N VAL A 207 -11.42 14.48 -12.12
CA VAL A 207 -12.17 14.42 -10.86
C VAL A 207 -11.70 15.57 -9.98
N ALA A 208 -12.64 16.42 -9.58
CA ALA A 208 -12.36 17.54 -8.70
C ALA A 208 -12.19 17.04 -7.26
N ALA A 209 -11.14 17.51 -6.60
CA ALA A 209 -10.95 17.27 -5.18
C ALA A 209 -11.94 18.12 -4.37
N PRO A 210 -12.60 17.57 -3.36
CA PRO A 210 -13.44 18.37 -2.48
C PRO A 210 -12.62 19.44 -1.77
N VAL A 211 -13.22 20.63 -1.65
CA VAL A 211 -12.58 21.80 -1.03
C VAL A 211 -12.54 21.65 0.51
N ASN A 212 -13.43 20.82 1.05
CA ASN A 212 -13.51 20.53 2.48
C ASN A 212 -12.41 19.52 2.85
N HIS A 213 -11.97 19.55 4.12
CA HIS A 213 -10.89 18.75 4.71
C HIS A 213 -9.46 19.23 4.42
N ASP A 214 -8.58 18.93 5.37
CA ASP A 214 -7.15 19.17 5.27
C ASP A 214 -6.51 18.37 4.14
N ARG A 215 -5.43 18.91 3.56
CA ARG A 215 -4.66 18.31 2.47
C ARG A 215 -4.32 16.83 2.72
N HIS A 216 -3.85 16.49 3.92
CA HIS A 216 -3.39 15.14 4.25
C HIS A 216 -4.53 14.12 4.22
N LYS A 217 -5.75 14.50 4.59
CA LYS A 217 -6.94 13.64 4.47
C LYS A 217 -7.34 13.52 3.01
N ARG A 218 -7.42 14.65 2.31
CA ARG A 218 -7.77 14.74 0.89
C ARG A 218 -6.84 13.90 0.02
N TRP A 219 -5.53 13.87 0.27
CA TRP A 219 -4.58 13.15 -0.57
C TRP A 219 -4.07 11.83 0.03
N SER A 220 -4.70 11.37 1.12
CA SER A 220 -4.28 10.16 1.86
C SER A 220 -4.18 8.92 0.98
N GLU A 221 -5.10 8.76 0.03
CA GLU A 221 -5.22 7.58 -0.82
C GLU A 221 -4.33 7.61 -2.08
N TRP A 222 -3.58 8.69 -2.32
CA TRP A 222 -2.75 8.84 -3.53
C TRP A 222 -1.62 7.79 -3.65
N HIS A 223 -1.18 7.25 -2.51
CA HIS A 223 -0.15 6.21 -2.40
C HIS A 223 -0.71 4.88 -1.87
N SER A 224 -2.03 4.67 -1.98
CA SER A 224 -2.71 3.42 -1.61
C SER A 224 -3.53 2.86 -2.77
N GLY A 225 -3.89 1.58 -2.73
CA GLY A 225 -4.75 1.00 -3.78
C GLY A 225 -6.12 1.66 -3.91
N LYS A 226 -6.60 2.34 -2.86
CA LYS A 226 -7.87 3.10 -2.89
C LYS A 226 -7.83 4.29 -3.82
N LEU A 227 -6.66 4.70 -4.35
CA LEU A 227 -6.59 5.66 -5.46
C LEU A 227 -7.53 5.28 -6.61
N LEU A 228 -7.69 3.99 -6.89
CA LEU A 228 -8.58 3.52 -7.95
C LEU A 228 -10.05 3.88 -7.70
N CYS A 229 -10.45 4.06 -6.43
CA CYS A 229 -11.80 4.49 -6.06
C CYS A 229 -12.07 5.96 -6.42
N LEU A 230 -11.05 6.79 -6.65
CA LEU A 230 -11.24 8.17 -7.12
C LEU A 230 -11.67 8.22 -8.60
N LEU A 231 -11.64 7.09 -9.29
CA LEU A 231 -11.78 6.98 -10.73
C LEU A 231 -12.97 6.07 -11.04
N ASP A 232 -14.11 6.64 -11.42
CA ASP A 232 -15.34 5.90 -11.74
C ASP A 232 -15.12 4.66 -12.65
N PRO A 233 -14.24 4.68 -13.67
CA PRO A 233 -14.03 3.48 -14.49
C PRO A 233 -13.35 2.31 -13.75
N LEU A 234 -12.73 2.54 -12.59
CA LEU A 234 -11.85 1.61 -11.89
C LEU A 234 -12.32 1.25 -10.47
N ASP A 235 -13.37 1.89 -9.95
CA ASP A 235 -13.91 1.66 -8.61
C ASP A 235 -14.30 0.18 -8.38
N ALA A 236 -14.95 -0.44 -9.37
CA ALA A 236 -15.40 -1.82 -9.35
C ALA A 236 -14.24 -2.81 -9.31
N ILE A 237 -13.08 -2.43 -9.87
CA ILE A 237 -11.86 -3.24 -9.83
C ILE A 237 -11.34 -3.27 -8.40
N TYR A 238 -11.25 -2.12 -7.73
CA TYR A 238 -10.86 -2.08 -6.32
C TYR A 238 -11.79 -2.92 -5.47
N ASN A 239 -13.10 -2.73 -5.62
CA ASN A 239 -14.11 -3.47 -4.85
C ASN A 239 -13.98 -4.99 -5.03
N TYR A 240 -13.81 -5.42 -6.28
CA TYR A 240 -13.70 -6.84 -6.60
C TYR A 240 -12.37 -7.46 -6.16
N VAL A 241 -11.24 -6.77 -6.34
CA VAL A 241 -9.93 -7.33 -5.95
C VAL A 241 -9.77 -7.32 -4.44
N SER A 242 -10.03 -6.19 -3.79
CA SER A 242 -9.84 -6.04 -2.34
C SER A 242 -10.90 -6.75 -1.52
N GLN A 243 -12.05 -7.08 -2.13
CA GLN A 243 -13.25 -7.56 -1.42
C GLN A 243 -13.69 -6.60 -0.31
N ASN A 244 -13.37 -5.32 -0.49
CA ASN A 244 -13.72 -4.24 0.43
C ASN A 244 -14.41 -3.13 -0.36
N ARG A 245 -15.25 -2.33 0.30
CA ARG A 245 -15.92 -1.21 -0.38
C ARG A 245 -14.97 -0.03 -0.56
N CYS A 246 -15.10 0.67 -1.67
CA CYS A 246 -14.58 2.01 -1.90
C CYS A 246 -15.28 3.01 -0.96
N SER A 247 -14.91 2.98 0.31
CA SER A 247 -15.31 3.97 1.32
C SER A 247 -14.19 5.00 1.41
N LEU A 248 -14.30 6.06 0.62
CA LEU A 248 -13.37 7.20 0.64
C LEU A 248 -13.61 8.13 1.86
N GLY A 249 -14.54 7.77 2.74
CA GLY A 249 -15.04 8.63 3.82
C GLY A 249 -15.65 9.92 3.25
N GLU A 250 -15.88 10.90 4.12
CA GLU A 250 -16.43 12.21 3.73
C GLU A 250 -15.49 13.03 2.80
N THR A 251 -14.30 12.54 2.47
CA THR A 251 -13.26 13.32 1.79
C THR A 251 -13.42 13.42 0.28
N TRP A 252 -13.89 12.36 -0.38
CA TRP A 252 -14.15 12.30 -1.83
C TRP A 252 -15.53 11.78 -2.18
N GLU A 253 -16.37 11.53 -1.17
CA GLU A 253 -17.75 11.11 -1.40
C GLU A 253 -18.52 12.18 -2.18
N GLY A 254 -19.16 11.77 -3.28
CA GLY A 254 -19.87 12.67 -4.19
C GLY A 254 -18.98 13.42 -5.20
N ALA A 255 -17.68 13.11 -5.28
CA ALA A 255 -16.82 13.66 -6.33
C ALA A 255 -17.35 13.28 -7.72
N ILE A 256 -17.36 14.26 -8.64
CA ILE A 256 -17.89 14.08 -9.99
C ILE A 256 -16.74 13.80 -10.95
N TYR A 257 -16.77 12.62 -11.58
CA TYR A 257 -15.84 12.25 -12.64
C TYR A 257 -16.37 12.75 -14.00
N GLN A 258 -15.68 13.71 -14.60
CA GLN A 258 -16.11 14.37 -15.84
C GLN A 258 -15.11 14.11 -16.98
N THR A 259 -15.58 13.60 -18.12
CA THR A 259 -14.79 13.55 -19.34
C THR A 259 -14.57 14.95 -19.90
N LEU A 260 -13.30 15.32 -20.11
CA LEU A 260 -12.90 16.61 -20.68
C LEU A 260 -12.73 16.56 -22.20
N ALA A 261 -12.19 15.45 -22.72
CA ALA A 261 -12.00 15.25 -24.16
C ALA A 261 -11.94 13.75 -24.52
N GLY A 262 -12.25 13.45 -25.78
CA GLY A 262 -12.25 12.09 -26.31
C GLY A 262 -13.39 11.24 -25.76
N ARG A 263 -13.19 9.91 -25.73
CA ARG A 263 -14.20 8.95 -25.28
C ARG A 263 -13.55 7.81 -24.48
N PRO A 264 -13.16 8.06 -23.22
CA PRO A 264 -12.54 7.04 -22.38
C PRO A 264 -13.49 5.85 -22.15
N VAL A 265 -12.97 4.77 -21.60
CA VAL A 265 -13.81 3.63 -21.21
C VAL A 265 -14.60 4.00 -19.97
N ASP A 266 -15.93 3.98 -20.07
CA ASP A 266 -16.83 4.39 -18.98
C ASP A 266 -16.79 3.42 -17.81
N LYS A 267 -16.71 2.11 -18.08
CA LYS A 267 -16.65 1.06 -17.06
C LYS A 267 -15.96 -0.19 -17.59
N TYR A 268 -15.14 -0.81 -16.74
CA TYR A 268 -14.59 -2.14 -17.00
C TYR A 268 -15.42 -3.21 -16.32
N ALA A 269 -15.54 -4.38 -16.97
CA ALA A 269 -16.01 -5.57 -16.29
C ALA A 269 -14.99 -5.98 -15.21
N PRO A 270 -15.43 -6.56 -14.08
CA PRO A 270 -14.52 -7.13 -13.11
C PRO A 270 -13.56 -8.14 -13.77
N PRO A 271 -12.29 -8.19 -13.35
CA PRO A 271 -11.34 -9.16 -13.88
C PRO A 271 -11.79 -10.59 -13.57
N ALA A 272 -11.48 -11.53 -14.47
CA ALA A 272 -11.84 -12.94 -14.28
C ALA A 272 -11.14 -13.57 -13.06
N SER A 273 -9.92 -13.11 -12.76
CA SER A 273 -9.16 -13.43 -11.54
C SER A 273 -9.19 -12.23 -10.58
N LYS A 274 -8.71 -12.39 -9.34
CA LYS A 274 -8.47 -11.28 -8.38
C LYS A 274 -6.99 -10.83 -8.44
N PRO A 275 -6.52 -10.13 -9.49
CA PRO A 275 -5.13 -9.69 -9.57
C PRO A 275 -4.86 -8.68 -8.46
N VAL A 276 -3.78 -8.86 -7.71
CA VAL A 276 -3.39 -7.96 -6.61
C VAL A 276 -3.19 -6.54 -7.13
N ILE A 277 -3.85 -5.56 -6.51
CA ILE A 277 -3.58 -4.14 -6.78
C ILE A 277 -2.29 -3.77 -6.05
N SER A 278 -1.33 -3.24 -6.79
CA SER A 278 -0.06 -2.78 -6.22
C SER A 278 0.33 -1.41 -6.75
N GLN A 279 1.05 -0.65 -5.95
CA GLN A 279 1.70 0.60 -6.34
C GLN A 279 3.18 0.53 -6.06
N ARG A 280 4.01 0.91 -7.03
CA ARG A 280 5.45 1.04 -6.84
C ARG A 280 5.82 2.52 -6.76
N ILE A 281 6.23 2.96 -5.58
CA ILE A 281 6.35 4.36 -5.20
C ILE A 281 7.82 4.72 -5.02
N HIS A 282 8.28 5.62 -5.89
CA HIS A 282 9.61 6.19 -5.81
C HIS A 282 9.61 7.47 -4.97
N PHE A 283 10.61 7.61 -4.08
CA PHE A 283 10.86 8.80 -3.28
C PHE A 283 12.12 9.50 -3.78
N ALA A 284 12.00 10.70 -4.35
CA ALA A 284 13.15 11.41 -4.91
C ALA A 284 14.16 11.87 -3.84
N LYS A 285 13.70 12.04 -2.59
CA LYS A 285 14.57 12.31 -1.43
C LYS A 285 15.43 11.09 -1.03
N GLY A 286 15.08 9.90 -1.53
CA GLY A 286 15.73 8.66 -1.12
C GLY A 286 15.54 8.39 0.37
N ASN A 287 14.29 8.49 0.85
CA ASN A 287 13.94 8.33 2.26
C ASN A 287 12.86 7.28 2.51
N ALA A 288 12.85 6.21 1.72
CA ALA A 288 11.75 5.24 1.70
C ALA A 288 11.59 4.46 3.02
N LEU A 289 12.70 4.04 3.66
CA LEU A 289 12.65 3.30 4.92
C LEU A 289 12.16 4.19 6.08
N GLU A 290 12.59 5.46 6.14
CA GLU A 290 12.04 6.46 7.06
C GLU A 290 10.55 6.69 6.83
N ALA A 291 10.15 6.97 5.58
CA ALA A 291 8.75 7.26 5.23
C ALA A 291 7.85 6.06 5.55
N LEU A 292 8.26 4.84 5.18
CA LEU A 292 7.48 3.65 5.49
C LEU A 292 7.39 3.38 7.00
N THR A 293 8.45 3.67 7.75
CA THR A 293 8.44 3.54 9.21
C THR A 293 7.47 4.54 9.84
N SER A 294 7.57 5.83 9.50
CA SER A 294 6.65 6.85 10.02
C SER A 294 5.19 6.57 9.62
N HIS A 295 4.95 6.02 8.43
CA HIS A 295 3.63 5.56 8.01
C HIS A 295 3.08 4.49 8.96
N ARG A 296 3.85 3.44 9.26
CA ARG A 296 3.44 2.32 10.13
C ARG A 296 3.37 2.65 11.62
N VAL A 297 4.20 3.59 12.08
CA VAL A 297 4.25 3.97 13.50
C VAL A 297 3.23 5.04 13.83
N CYS A 298 3.06 6.03 12.96
CA CYS A 298 2.22 7.19 13.26
C CYS A 298 0.85 7.13 12.57
N GLY A 299 0.63 6.21 11.61
CA GLY A 299 -0.60 6.17 10.81
C GLY A 299 -0.72 7.34 9.83
N ILE A 300 0.40 7.98 9.48
CA ILE A 300 0.43 9.10 8.53
C ILE A 300 0.38 8.53 7.11
N PRO A 301 -0.50 9.04 6.21
CA PRO A 301 -0.53 8.57 4.84
C PRO A 301 0.82 8.71 4.14
N LEU A 302 1.21 7.70 3.38
CA LEU A 302 2.54 7.64 2.75
C LEU A 302 2.80 8.84 1.81
N GLU A 303 1.75 9.35 1.15
CA GLU A 303 1.82 10.58 0.33
C GLU A 303 2.26 11.79 1.13
N SER A 304 1.81 11.92 2.38
CA SER A 304 2.15 13.08 3.21
C SER A 304 3.62 13.09 3.65
N LEU A 305 4.31 11.96 3.51
CA LEU A 305 5.73 11.77 3.77
C LEU A 305 6.61 11.91 2.51
N ALA A 306 5.97 12.01 1.34
CA ALA A 306 6.60 12.23 0.05
C ALA A 306 7.05 13.69 -0.13
N ARG A 307 7.68 14.01 -1.27
CA ARG A 307 8.01 15.39 -1.66
C ARG A 307 6.73 16.22 -1.82
N ARG A 308 6.76 17.45 -1.31
CA ARG A 308 5.65 18.41 -1.38
C ARG A 308 5.97 19.53 -2.37
N ARG A 309 4.94 20.09 -3.02
CA ARG A 309 5.05 21.27 -3.91
C ARG A 309 5.38 22.54 -3.13
N LYS A 310 4.57 22.84 -2.12
CA LYS A 310 4.80 23.92 -1.15
C LYS A 310 5.51 23.34 0.08
N PRO A 311 6.79 23.68 0.33
CA PRO A 311 7.44 23.31 1.57
C PRO A 311 6.66 23.95 2.73
N ARG A 312 6.14 23.12 3.63
CA ARG A 312 5.57 23.53 4.90
C ARG A 312 6.34 22.82 6.00
N GLY A 313 6.41 23.43 7.18
CA GLY A 313 6.98 22.77 8.34
C GLY A 313 6.27 21.45 8.64
N TRP A 314 6.92 20.60 9.41
CA TRP A 314 6.31 19.38 9.95
C TRP A 314 5.35 19.66 11.11
N GLU A 315 4.85 20.89 11.26
CA GLU A 315 4.00 21.31 12.38
C GLU A 315 2.82 20.34 12.58
N GLU A 316 2.19 19.92 11.46
CA GLU A 316 1.10 18.94 11.42
C GLU A 316 1.47 17.56 11.99
N TRP A 317 2.76 17.16 11.97
CA TRP A 317 3.24 15.82 12.36
C TRP A 317 4.43 15.85 13.32
N SER A 318 4.61 16.98 14.00
CA SER A 318 5.76 17.26 14.85
C SER A 318 5.83 16.34 16.08
N SER A 319 4.68 15.81 16.50
CA SER A 319 4.56 14.92 17.66
C SER A 319 4.94 13.46 17.40
N CYS A 320 4.94 12.99 16.14
CA CYS A 320 5.25 11.59 15.83
C CYS A 320 6.00 11.43 14.51
N GLY A 321 5.45 11.88 13.39
CA GLY A 321 5.97 11.58 12.05
C GLY A 321 7.42 12.02 11.83
N ASN A 322 7.76 13.23 12.27
CA ASN A 322 9.11 13.77 12.14
C ASN A 322 10.09 13.09 13.14
N PRO A 323 9.79 13.00 14.46
CA PRO A 323 10.64 12.22 15.38
C PRO A 323 10.88 10.78 14.92
N ALA A 324 9.84 10.06 14.47
CA ALA A 324 9.95 8.68 14.00
C ALA A 324 10.91 8.53 12.80
N ALA A 325 10.78 9.42 11.81
CA ALA A 325 11.70 9.44 10.66
C ALA A 325 13.14 9.77 11.11
N ASN A 326 13.29 10.75 12.00
CA ASN A 326 14.58 11.18 12.50
C ASN A 326 15.30 10.07 13.28
N PHE A 327 14.60 9.28 14.09
CA PHE A 327 15.18 8.12 14.78
C PHE A 327 15.79 7.13 13.80
N VAL A 328 15.07 6.82 12.71
CA VAL A 328 15.55 5.89 11.68
C VAL A 328 16.75 6.49 10.94
N ALA A 329 16.68 7.77 10.55
CA ALA A 329 17.75 8.48 9.87
C ALA A 329 19.05 8.46 10.69
N LEU A 330 18.96 8.84 11.97
CA LEU A 330 20.09 8.88 12.90
C LEU A 330 20.65 7.48 13.13
N TYR A 331 19.78 6.48 13.36
CA TYR A 331 20.22 5.09 13.56
C TYR A 331 20.99 4.56 12.34
N ILE A 332 20.50 4.78 11.13
CA ILE A 332 21.22 4.40 9.89
C ILE A 332 22.56 5.15 9.79
N ALA A 333 22.59 6.44 10.13
CA ALA A 333 23.81 7.25 10.10
C ALA A 333 24.87 6.78 11.10
N THR A 334 24.47 6.24 12.27
CA THR A 334 25.40 5.63 13.22
C THR A 334 26.09 4.38 12.69
N ARG A 335 25.51 3.73 11.66
CA ARG A 335 25.94 2.42 11.12
C ARG A 335 25.91 1.29 12.15
N LEU A 336 25.09 1.42 13.19
CA LEU A 336 24.86 0.35 14.15
C LEU A 336 24.02 -0.80 13.53
N PRO A 337 24.29 -2.06 13.90
CA PRO A 337 23.49 -3.20 13.46
C PRO A 337 22.06 -3.17 14.04
N PHE A 338 21.05 -3.28 13.18
CA PHE A 338 19.64 -3.27 13.59
C PHE A 338 19.25 -4.40 14.53
N ASP A 339 19.93 -5.54 14.51
CA ASP A 339 19.69 -6.67 15.43
C ASP A 339 19.99 -6.32 16.90
N GLN A 340 20.81 -5.29 17.14
CA GLN A 340 21.22 -4.84 18.48
C GLN A 340 20.43 -3.62 18.97
N PHE A 341 19.41 -3.15 18.23
CA PHE A 341 18.76 -1.87 18.51
C PHE A 341 18.20 -1.74 19.92
N ARG A 342 17.71 -2.84 20.49
CA ARG A 342 17.11 -2.84 21.84
C ARG A 342 18.15 -2.56 22.92
N GLN A 343 19.30 -3.20 22.82
CA GLN A 343 20.42 -2.95 23.73
C GLN A 343 20.95 -1.52 23.55
N VAL A 344 21.03 -1.04 22.29
CA VAL A 344 21.43 0.34 22.01
C VAL A 344 20.49 1.33 22.68
N ILE A 345 19.17 1.21 22.46
CA ILE A 345 18.19 2.10 23.08
C ILE A 345 18.28 2.03 24.60
N HIS A 346 18.31 0.83 25.17
CA HIS A 346 18.45 0.64 26.61
C HIS A 346 19.69 1.36 27.17
N ASN A 347 20.84 1.18 26.53
CA ASN A 347 22.08 1.83 26.94
C ASN A 347 21.99 3.36 26.82
N LEU A 348 21.37 3.87 25.76
CA LEU A 348 21.19 5.31 25.56
C LEU A 348 20.29 5.92 26.63
N VAL A 349 19.16 5.28 26.96
CA VAL A 349 18.22 5.71 28.01
C VAL A 349 18.87 5.71 29.40
N HIS A 350 19.76 4.76 29.68
CA HIS A 350 20.41 4.63 30.99
C HIS A 350 21.79 5.31 31.06
N GLY A 351 22.14 6.16 30.08
CA GLY A 351 23.42 6.88 30.06
C GLY A 351 24.65 5.97 29.94
N GLN A 352 24.47 4.73 29.50
CA GLN A 352 25.55 3.77 29.31
C GLN A 352 26.29 4.01 27.98
N ALA A 353 27.52 3.49 27.91
CA ALA A 353 28.36 3.58 26.72
C ALA A 353 27.76 2.76 25.56
N VAL A 354 27.76 3.37 24.37
CA VAL A 354 27.45 2.74 23.09
C VAL A 354 28.60 3.09 22.16
N ALA A 355 29.21 2.10 21.54
CA ALA A 355 30.27 2.31 20.55
C ALA A 355 29.65 2.30 19.15
N ALA A 356 29.72 3.42 18.44
CA ALA A 356 29.33 3.52 17.04
C ALA A 356 30.53 3.96 16.18
N PRO A 357 30.62 3.52 14.91
CA PRO A 357 31.62 4.01 13.97
C PRO A 357 31.68 5.53 13.80
N ASP A 358 30.54 6.22 13.95
CA ASP A 358 30.45 7.68 13.87
C ASP A 358 29.83 8.25 15.16
N PRO A 359 30.58 9.03 15.96
CA PRO A 359 30.09 9.55 17.24
C PRO A 359 29.08 10.71 17.09
N VAL A 360 29.12 11.48 16.00
CA VAL A 360 28.23 12.64 15.81
C VAL A 360 26.75 12.24 15.69
N PRO A 361 26.35 11.31 14.79
CA PRO A 361 24.97 10.85 14.72
C PRO A 361 24.57 10.07 15.98
N LEU A 362 25.52 9.45 16.70
CA LEU A 362 25.24 8.75 17.95
C LEU A 362 24.84 9.72 19.07
N ASP A 363 25.51 10.85 19.22
CA ASP A 363 25.15 11.86 20.22
C ASP A 363 23.79 12.52 19.91
N ALA A 364 23.52 12.78 18.62
CA ALA A 364 22.20 13.24 18.19
C ALA A 364 21.11 12.19 18.45
N LEU A 365 21.39 10.92 18.16
CA LEU A 365 20.47 9.81 18.47
C LEU A 365 20.22 9.70 19.98
N ARG A 366 21.27 9.79 20.80
CA ARG A 366 21.17 9.77 22.27
C ARG A 366 20.22 10.84 22.77
N THR A 367 20.42 12.09 22.34
CA THR A 367 19.59 13.23 22.73
C THR A 367 18.13 12.98 22.38
N ALA A 368 17.84 12.54 21.15
CA ALA A 368 16.48 12.26 20.72
C ALA A 368 15.84 11.08 21.49
N VAL A 369 16.60 10.01 21.77
CA VAL A 369 16.10 8.81 22.46
C VAL A 369 15.74 9.11 23.90
N ILE A 370 16.53 9.94 24.59
CA ILE A 370 16.25 10.38 25.96
C ILE A 370 14.93 11.16 26.02
N GLU A 371 14.66 11.99 25.02
CA GLU A 371 13.42 12.78 24.96
C GLU A 371 12.17 11.92 24.73
N GLN A 372 12.26 10.88 23.89
CA GLN A 372 11.12 10.05 23.50
C GLN A 372 11.50 8.56 23.33
N PRO A 373 11.78 7.84 24.44
CA PRO A 373 12.35 6.49 24.40
C PRO A 373 11.42 5.46 23.77
N GLU A 374 10.12 5.50 24.11
CA GLU A 374 9.14 4.57 23.55
C GLU A 374 8.92 4.80 22.06
N LEU A 375 8.85 6.05 21.59
CA LEU A 375 8.74 6.32 20.15
C LEU A 375 9.98 5.85 19.39
N ALA A 376 11.18 6.04 19.95
CA ALA A 376 12.41 5.51 19.38
C ALA A 376 12.38 3.98 19.28
N ARG A 377 11.92 3.30 20.34
CA ARG A 377 11.78 1.84 20.41
C ARG A 377 10.81 1.33 19.35
N GLN A 378 9.63 1.95 19.21
CA GLN A 378 8.67 1.56 18.17
C GLN A 378 9.21 1.82 16.76
N SER A 379 9.84 2.97 16.53
CA SER A 379 10.34 3.38 15.21
C SER A 379 11.50 2.50 14.74
N ILE A 380 12.52 2.30 15.59
CA ILE A 380 13.68 1.51 15.21
C ILE A 380 13.32 0.02 15.12
N ALA A 381 12.42 -0.50 15.97
CA ALA A 381 11.90 -1.86 15.84
C ALA A 381 11.17 -2.08 14.50
N GLN A 382 10.35 -1.12 14.09
CA GLN A 382 9.62 -1.18 12.83
C GLN A 382 10.56 -1.10 11.61
N ALA A 383 11.56 -0.22 11.68
CA ALA A 383 12.58 -0.11 10.64
C ALA A 383 13.45 -1.37 10.54
N ALA A 384 13.80 -1.98 11.68
CA ALA A 384 14.54 -3.25 11.74
C ALA A 384 13.77 -4.37 11.01
N ASP A 385 12.46 -4.47 11.25
CA ASP A 385 11.62 -5.46 10.57
C ASP A 385 11.55 -5.23 9.05
N ILE A 386 11.27 -3.99 8.62
CA ILE A 386 11.22 -3.63 7.21
C ILE A 386 12.56 -3.97 6.54
N PHE A 387 13.67 -3.60 7.19
CA PHE A 387 15.02 -3.82 6.66
C PHE A 387 15.38 -5.30 6.58
N ARG A 388 15.06 -6.09 7.62
CA ARG A 388 15.26 -7.54 7.62
C ARG A 388 14.51 -8.22 6.47
N ASN A 389 13.25 -7.84 6.25
CA ASN A 389 12.45 -8.35 5.12
C ASN A 389 13.07 -7.94 3.76
N TYR A 390 13.57 -6.72 3.67
CA TYR A 390 14.28 -6.24 2.49
C TYR A 390 15.59 -7.01 2.24
N GLN A 391 16.38 -7.29 3.27
CA GLN A 391 17.62 -8.07 3.18
C GLN A 391 17.35 -9.54 2.81
N ALA A 392 16.27 -10.14 3.31
CA ALA A 392 15.89 -11.50 2.92
C ALA A 392 15.61 -11.61 1.41
N ALA A 393 15.03 -10.56 0.81
CA ALA A 393 14.81 -10.48 -0.63
C ALA A 393 16.03 -9.96 -1.42
N ASN A 394 16.99 -9.30 -0.75
CA ASN A 394 18.18 -8.68 -1.34
C ASN A 394 19.42 -8.98 -0.48
N PRO A 395 19.93 -10.23 -0.52
CA PRO A 395 21.05 -10.63 0.32
C PRO A 395 22.25 -9.69 0.20
N GLY A 396 22.77 -9.22 1.34
CA GLY A 396 23.92 -8.30 1.40
C GLY A 396 23.56 -6.81 1.26
N ALA A 397 22.29 -6.45 1.07
CA ALA A 397 21.90 -5.04 1.01
C ALA A 397 22.08 -4.33 2.36
N SER A 398 22.54 -3.08 2.33
CA SER A 398 22.71 -2.23 3.51
C SER A 398 21.43 -1.45 3.85
N ALA A 399 21.33 -0.92 5.06
CA ALA A 399 20.20 -0.07 5.44
C ALA A 399 20.13 1.22 4.60
N ALA A 400 21.28 1.75 4.18
CA ALA A 400 21.34 2.86 3.24
C ALA A 400 20.81 2.48 1.84
N ALA A 401 20.99 1.22 1.40
CA ALA A 401 20.37 0.75 0.16
C ALA A 401 18.84 0.60 0.32
N ALA A 402 18.36 0.12 1.46
CA ALA A 402 16.93 0.06 1.79
C ALA A 402 16.29 1.46 1.83
N GLN A 403 17.01 2.44 2.36
CA GLN A 403 16.62 3.85 2.39
C GLN A 403 16.36 4.43 0.98
N GLN A 404 17.10 3.97 -0.02
CA GLN A 404 17.01 4.40 -1.42
C GLN A 404 16.08 3.54 -2.29
N ALA A 405 15.52 2.46 -1.74
CA ALA A 405 14.62 1.57 -2.46
C ALA A 405 13.26 2.23 -2.74
N ASP A 406 12.49 1.67 -3.68
CA ASP A 406 11.09 2.05 -3.85
C ASP A 406 10.23 1.35 -2.79
N VAL A 407 9.03 1.87 -2.50
CA VAL A 407 8.02 1.16 -1.72
C VAL A 407 7.02 0.49 -2.67
N LEU A 408 6.81 -0.82 -2.52
CA LEU A 408 5.73 -1.57 -3.15
C LEU A 408 4.57 -1.69 -2.17
N ALA A 409 3.57 -0.83 -2.31
CA ALA A 409 2.31 -0.92 -1.57
C ALA A 409 1.39 -1.93 -2.26
N VAL A 410 0.80 -2.85 -1.48
CA VAL A 410 0.06 -4.01 -1.97
C VAL A 410 -1.27 -4.08 -1.24
N THR A 411 -2.37 -3.89 -1.96
CA THR A 411 -3.72 -3.99 -1.40
C THR A 411 -4.12 -5.45 -1.25
N CYS A 412 -4.22 -5.89 0.00
CA CYS A 412 -4.49 -7.28 0.33
C CYS A 412 -6.01 -7.52 0.32
N PRO A 413 -6.50 -8.61 -0.32
CA PRO A 413 -7.92 -8.95 -0.26
C PRO A 413 -8.34 -9.34 1.16
N ALA A 414 -9.50 -8.88 1.61
CA ALA A 414 -10.00 -9.12 2.97
C ALA A 414 -10.34 -10.61 3.25
N ASP A 415 -10.62 -11.40 2.22
CA ASP A 415 -11.00 -12.81 2.32
C ASP A 415 -9.84 -13.78 2.03
N ALA A 416 -8.65 -13.27 1.71
CA ALA A 416 -7.53 -14.09 1.26
C ALA A 416 -6.55 -14.44 2.39
N ARG A 417 -5.94 -15.63 2.23
CA ARG A 417 -4.66 -15.98 2.87
C ARG A 417 -3.61 -14.88 2.62
N PRO A 418 -2.51 -14.84 3.40
CA PRO A 418 -1.50 -13.78 3.34
C PRO A 418 -1.15 -13.37 1.91
N CYS A 419 -1.29 -12.08 1.63
CA CYS A 419 -1.10 -11.55 0.29
C CYS A 419 0.39 -11.58 -0.08
N GLY A 420 0.72 -12.34 -1.11
CA GLY A 420 2.07 -12.33 -1.70
C GLY A 420 2.30 -11.02 -2.46
N SER A 421 3.50 -10.45 -2.32
CA SER A 421 3.93 -9.26 -3.08
C SER A 421 4.38 -9.58 -4.52
N GLY A 422 4.46 -10.86 -4.90
CA GLY A 422 5.26 -11.30 -6.04
C GLY A 422 6.76 -11.10 -5.78
N ALA A 423 7.64 -11.75 -6.54
CA ALA A 423 9.09 -11.56 -6.40
C ALA A 423 9.45 -10.08 -6.57
N SER A 424 9.92 -9.46 -5.49
CA SER A 424 10.06 -8.00 -5.38
C SER A 424 11.47 -7.62 -4.93
N SER A 425 12.46 -7.92 -5.77
CA SER A 425 13.84 -7.46 -5.57
C SER A 425 13.91 -5.93 -5.66
N GLY A 426 14.68 -5.30 -4.78
CA GLY A 426 14.94 -3.85 -4.81
C GLY A 426 13.79 -2.95 -4.34
N VAL A 427 12.80 -3.49 -3.60
CA VAL A 427 11.70 -2.68 -3.03
C VAL A 427 11.42 -3.04 -1.57
N LEU A 428 10.95 -2.07 -0.79
CA LEU A 428 10.34 -2.27 0.52
C LEU A 428 8.87 -2.63 0.33
N VAL A 429 8.35 -3.62 1.04
CA VAL A 429 6.96 -4.08 0.86
C VAL A 429 6.06 -3.51 1.94
N GLN A 430 4.95 -2.87 1.54
CA GLN A 430 3.85 -2.45 2.40
C GLN A 430 2.58 -3.25 2.07
N ARG A 431 2.13 -4.08 3.00
CA ARG A 431 0.85 -4.78 2.87
C ARG A 431 -0.26 -3.92 3.48
N GLU A 432 -1.22 -3.53 2.67
CA GLU A 432 -2.36 -2.72 3.09
C GLU A 432 -3.52 -3.64 3.49
N ASN A 433 -3.76 -3.73 4.79
CA ASN A 433 -4.94 -4.34 5.40
C ASN A 433 -5.79 -3.25 6.08
N PRO A 434 -7.10 -3.48 6.30
CA PRO A 434 -7.90 -2.62 7.16
C PRO A 434 -7.27 -2.48 8.55
N THR A 435 -7.19 -1.25 9.07
CA THR A 435 -6.66 -0.92 10.40
C THR A 435 -7.76 -0.45 11.34
N GLY A 436 -7.47 -0.27 12.63
CA GLY A 436 -8.38 0.27 13.63
C GLY A 436 -9.05 1.57 13.21
N ALA A 437 -8.27 2.47 12.59
CA ALA A 437 -8.75 3.77 12.08
C ALA A 437 -9.99 3.67 11.18
N HIS A 438 -10.15 2.58 10.43
CA HIS A 438 -11.29 2.37 9.54
C HIS A 438 -12.61 2.05 10.26
N PHE A 439 -12.55 1.75 11.57
CA PHE A 439 -13.66 1.24 12.36
C PHE A 439 -14.00 2.12 13.56
N LEU A 440 -13.33 3.26 13.75
CA LEU A 440 -13.58 4.14 14.89
C LEU A 440 -14.89 4.93 14.78
N ASN A 441 -15.58 4.91 13.63
CA ASN A 441 -16.78 5.70 13.32
C ASN A 441 -16.56 7.22 13.46
N ASP A 442 -17.58 8.00 13.09
CA ASP A 442 -17.51 9.46 12.97
C ASP A 442 -17.18 10.16 14.30
N GLY A 443 -16.62 11.37 14.20
CA GLY A 443 -16.12 12.18 15.31
C GLY A 443 -14.60 12.32 15.32
N GLU A 444 -14.08 13.19 16.20
CA GLU A 444 -12.63 13.41 16.34
C GLU A 444 -11.88 12.10 16.58
N LEU A 445 -10.68 11.93 16.00
CA LEU A 445 -9.93 10.71 16.17
C LEU A 445 -9.55 10.50 17.65
N PRO A 446 -9.63 9.26 18.18
CA PRO A 446 -9.10 8.95 19.50
C PRO A 446 -7.62 9.28 19.62
N SER A 447 -7.20 9.74 20.79
CA SER A 447 -5.79 9.92 21.12
C SER A 447 -5.46 9.22 22.43
N PHE A 448 -4.26 8.67 22.52
CA PHE A 448 -3.80 7.90 23.67
C PHE A 448 -2.96 8.78 24.59
N THR A 449 -3.44 9.01 25.81
CA THR A 449 -2.73 9.81 26.80
C THR A 449 -2.67 9.09 28.14
N VAL A 450 -1.78 9.55 29.02
CA VAL A 450 -1.69 9.03 30.40
C VAL A 450 -2.97 9.26 31.22
N GLN A 451 -3.83 10.18 30.80
CA GLN A 451 -5.16 10.43 31.39
C GLN A 451 -6.25 9.49 30.86
N GLY A 452 -5.92 8.63 29.88
CA GLY A 452 -6.84 7.72 29.22
C GLY A 452 -7.10 8.08 27.75
N THR A 453 -7.78 7.19 27.04
CA THR A 453 -8.11 7.38 25.62
C THR A 453 -9.13 8.52 25.47
N GLN A 454 -8.73 9.59 24.77
CA GLN A 454 -9.62 10.72 24.48
C GLN A 454 -10.57 10.39 23.33
N ASN A 455 -11.70 11.10 23.25
CA ASN A 455 -12.71 10.93 22.18
C ASN A 455 -13.23 9.49 22.03
N TRP A 456 -13.11 8.68 23.08
CA TRP A 456 -13.54 7.29 23.09
C TRP A 456 -14.54 7.08 24.23
N ASN A 457 -15.72 6.57 23.89
CA ASN A 457 -16.80 6.32 24.84
C ASN A 457 -17.52 5.02 24.48
N LEU A 458 -18.39 4.57 25.38
CA LEU A 458 -19.06 3.28 25.26
C LEU A 458 -19.90 3.16 23.98
N ASN A 459 -20.65 4.21 23.61
CA ASN A 459 -21.46 4.21 22.39
C ASN A 459 -20.59 4.03 21.14
N ARG A 460 -19.44 4.71 21.11
CA ARG A 460 -18.48 4.60 20.01
C ARG A 460 -17.84 3.21 19.94
N LEU A 461 -17.49 2.63 21.08
CA LEU A 461 -17.01 1.24 21.17
C LEU A 461 -18.05 0.24 20.65
N GLN A 462 -19.30 0.34 21.10
CA GLN A 462 -20.37 -0.57 20.68
C GLN A 462 -20.65 -0.45 19.18
N ALA A 463 -20.69 0.76 18.64
CA ALA A 463 -20.85 0.98 17.21
C ALA A 463 -19.66 0.44 16.39
N ALA A 464 -18.42 0.61 16.88
CA ALA A 464 -17.22 0.07 16.24
C ALA A 464 -17.23 -1.46 16.24
N HIS A 465 -17.61 -2.07 17.37
CA HIS A 465 -17.76 -3.52 17.51
C HIS A 465 -18.80 -4.10 16.53
N LEU A 466 -19.98 -3.49 16.44
CA LEU A 466 -21.02 -3.90 15.49
C LEU A 466 -20.55 -3.79 14.04
N ARG A 467 -19.86 -2.69 13.68
CA ARG A 467 -19.29 -2.51 12.34
C ARG A 467 -18.26 -3.59 12.00
N LEU A 468 -17.39 -3.92 12.94
CA LEU A 468 -16.42 -5.02 12.79
C LEU A 468 -17.13 -6.36 12.57
N GLN A 469 -18.16 -6.67 13.35
CA GLN A 469 -18.94 -7.91 13.16
C GLN A 469 -19.64 -7.99 11.80
N VAL A 470 -20.21 -6.88 11.31
CA VAL A 470 -20.85 -6.78 9.99
C VAL A 470 -19.81 -6.96 8.87
N GLN A 471 -18.59 -6.46 9.05
CA GLN A 471 -17.48 -6.63 8.11
C GLN A 471 -16.75 -7.98 8.28
N GLY A 472 -17.33 -8.91 9.04
CA GLY A 472 -16.81 -10.27 9.15
C GLY A 472 -15.60 -10.44 10.06
N TYR A 473 -15.40 -9.55 11.03
CA TYR A 473 -14.39 -9.71 12.08
C TYR A 473 -14.99 -10.33 13.36
N VAL A 474 -14.14 -10.93 14.17
CA VAL A 474 -14.48 -11.53 15.48
C VAL A 474 -13.45 -11.12 16.53
N PHE A 475 -13.90 -10.85 17.76
CA PHE A 475 -13.01 -10.47 18.86
C PHE A 475 -12.10 -11.64 19.24
N ALA A 476 -10.80 -11.40 19.37
CA ALA A 476 -9.77 -12.41 19.65
C ALA A 476 -9.07 -12.23 21.00
N GLY A 477 -9.29 -11.11 21.68
CA GLY A 477 -8.70 -10.82 22.98
C GLY A 477 -8.24 -9.37 23.13
N TYR A 478 -7.63 -9.08 24.27
CA TYR A 478 -7.05 -7.80 24.63
C TYR A 478 -5.55 -7.76 24.38
N HIS A 479 -5.03 -6.58 24.03
CA HIS A 479 -3.60 -6.32 23.92
C HIS A 479 -3.27 -5.06 24.72
N GLY A 480 -2.38 -5.18 25.70
CA GLY A 480 -1.83 -4.04 26.44
C GLY A 480 -0.50 -3.60 25.84
N THR A 481 -0.31 -2.30 25.66
CA THR A 481 0.93 -1.73 25.12
C THR A 481 1.13 -0.29 25.60
N SER A 482 2.32 0.28 25.39
CA SER A 482 2.60 1.73 25.53
C SER A 482 1.72 2.59 24.60
N LEU A 483 1.62 3.89 24.90
CA LEU A 483 0.76 4.83 24.16
C LEU A 483 1.16 4.94 22.68
N GLU A 484 2.47 5.00 22.40
CA GLU A 484 3.02 5.04 21.05
C GLU A 484 2.83 3.69 20.33
N GLY A 485 2.91 2.57 21.07
CA GLY A 485 2.58 1.25 20.55
C GLY A 485 1.12 1.15 20.10
N ALA A 486 0.20 1.74 20.87
CA ALA A 486 -1.22 1.81 20.53
C ALA A 486 -1.50 2.71 19.34
N GLN A 487 -0.83 3.87 19.24
CA GLN A 487 -0.90 4.73 18.05
C GLN A 487 -0.52 3.95 16.79
N SER A 488 0.61 3.24 16.83
CA SER A 488 1.07 2.42 15.71
C SER A 488 0.07 1.32 15.35
N ILE A 489 -0.42 0.56 16.34
CA ILE A 489 -1.31 -0.57 16.12
C ILE A 489 -2.68 -0.13 15.57
N VAL A 490 -3.30 0.90 16.16
CA VAL A 490 -4.66 1.32 15.80
C VAL A 490 -4.68 2.08 14.47
N PHE A 491 -3.73 2.99 14.26
CA PHE A 491 -3.72 3.85 13.08
C PHE A 491 -2.83 3.34 11.95
N GLY A 492 -1.62 2.90 12.25
CA GLY A 492 -0.68 2.33 11.28
C GLY A 492 -0.93 0.86 10.94
N GLY A 493 -1.71 0.16 11.77
CA GLY A 493 -1.98 -1.27 11.66
C GLY A 493 -1.01 -2.12 12.48
N ILE A 494 -1.34 -3.40 12.61
CA ILE A 494 -0.47 -4.37 13.29
C ILE A 494 0.62 -4.79 12.31
N HIS A 495 1.88 -4.66 12.71
CA HIS A 495 3.05 -5.04 11.92
C HIS A 495 4.00 -5.88 12.76
N ASN A 496 4.76 -6.75 12.09
CA ASN A 496 5.82 -7.51 12.73
C ASN A 496 6.86 -6.56 13.36
N ARG A 497 7.24 -6.88 14.60
CA ARG A 497 8.32 -6.23 15.32
C ARG A 497 9.27 -7.33 15.79
N GLN A 498 10.58 -7.05 15.78
CA GLN A 498 11.54 -7.97 16.38
C GLN A 498 11.19 -8.20 17.86
N GLN A 499 11.19 -9.45 18.33
CA GLN A 499 10.88 -9.84 19.71
C GLN A 499 12.07 -10.62 20.29
N ASP A 500 12.37 -10.39 21.58
CA ASP A 500 13.45 -11.05 22.33
C ASP A 500 12.96 -12.38 22.91
N LEU A 501 12.56 -13.27 22.02
CA LEU A 501 12.07 -14.60 22.33
C LEU A 501 12.46 -15.55 21.20
N GLU A 502 12.38 -16.86 21.48
CA GLU A 502 12.67 -17.89 20.49
C GLU A 502 11.83 -17.69 19.24
N GLU A 503 12.44 -17.85 18.06
CA GLU A 503 11.80 -17.53 16.78
C GLU A 503 10.46 -18.25 16.58
N ILE A 504 10.34 -19.47 17.12
CA ILE A 504 9.14 -20.31 17.05
C ILE A 504 7.91 -19.70 17.76
N TRP A 505 8.10 -18.81 18.72
CA TRP A 505 7.02 -18.18 19.50
C TRP A 505 6.73 -16.73 19.09
N ARG A 506 7.36 -16.26 18.00
CA ARG A 506 7.11 -14.90 17.49
C ARG A 506 5.67 -14.75 16.98
N GLY A 507 5.05 -13.65 17.36
CA GLY A 507 3.67 -13.32 17.01
C GLY A 507 3.13 -12.14 17.82
N LEU A 508 1.88 -11.76 17.55
CA LEU A 508 1.17 -10.79 18.39
C LEU A 508 0.55 -11.51 19.59
N TYR A 509 0.94 -11.10 20.78
CA TYR A 509 0.43 -11.63 22.04
C TYR A 509 -0.85 -10.90 22.45
N VAL A 510 -1.92 -11.65 22.70
CA VAL A 510 -3.22 -11.15 23.17
C VAL A 510 -3.73 -12.06 24.29
N ALA A 511 -4.60 -11.53 25.15
CA ALA A 511 -5.19 -12.28 26.25
C ALA A 511 -6.71 -12.20 26.25
N GLY A 512 -7.38 -13.33 26.45
CA GLY A 512 -8.83 -13.36 26.63
C GLY A 512 -9.27 -12.63 27.89
N ASP A 513 -8.52 -12.83 28.98
CA ASP A 513 -8.68 -12.12 30.24
C ASP A 513 -7.99 -10.74 30.17
N PRO A 514 -8.72 -9.61 30.27
CA PRO A 514 -8.10 -8.29 30.25
C PRO A 514 -7.11 -8.08 31.40
N ALA A 515 -7.23 -8.79 32.53
CA ALA A 515 -6.31 -8.64 33.65
C ALA A 515 -4.89 -9.12 33.32
N LEU A 516 -4.74 -10.11 32.41
CA LEU A 516 -3.43 -10.54 31.91
C LEU A 516 -2.84 -9.47 30.99
N ALA A 517 -3.60 -9.03 29.98
CA ALA A 517 -3.15 -7.99 29.04
C ALA A 517 -2.82 -6.66 29.73
N TYR A 518 -3.49 -6.32 30.83
CA TYR A 518 -3.26 -5.10 31.60
C TYR A 518 -1.83 -4.97 32.14
N GLY A 519 -1.17 -6.09 32.47
CA GLY A 519 0.23 -6.08 32.91
C GLY A 519 1.22 -5.55 31.86
N TYR A 520 0.83 -5.58 30.58
CA TYR A 520 1.62 -5.07 29.45
C TYR A 520 1.22 -3.65 29.02
N ALA A 521 0.16 -3.08 29.59
CA ALA A 521 -0.37 -1.77 29.23
C ALA A 521 0.39 -0.62 29.93
N GLN A 522 1.71 -0.58 29.71
CA GLN A 522 2.66 0.39 30.27
C GLN A 522 3.90 0.50 29.37
N ASP A 523 4.71 1.53 29.60
CA ASP A 523 6.03 1.63 28.96
C ASP A 523 6.93 0.45 29.36
N ALA A 524 7.81 0.02 28.47
CA ALA A 524 8.63 -1.17 28.69
C ALA A 524 9.77 -0.91 29.69
N GLU A 525 10.27 0.31 29.74
CA GLU A 525 11.28 0.77 30.69
C GLU A 525 10.97 2.20 31.16
N GLY A 526 11.54 2.60 32.30
CA GLY A 526 11.40 3.96 32.80
C GLY A 526 12.22 4.97 32.00
N ASP A 527 11.83 6.24 32.06
CA ASP A 527 12.68 7.35 31.61
C ASP A 527 13.98 7.45 32.44
N GLU A 528 14.85 8.43 32.15
CA GLU A 528 16.10 8.66 32.92
C GLU A 528 15.87 8.84 34.44
N ARG A 529 14.64 9.16 34.86
CA ARG A 529 14.24 9.33 36.27
C ARG A 529 13.50 8.10 36.82
N GLY A 530 13.47 7.00 36.07
CA GLY A 530 12.77 5.77 36.40
C GLY A 530 11.24 5.87 36.32
N ARG A 531 10.69 6.90 35.69
CA ARG A 531 9.23 7.05 35.56
C ARG A 531 8.72 6.20 34.40
N ILE A 532 7.80 5.30 34.71
CA ILE A 532 7.10 4.45 33.74
C ILE A 532 5.71 5.04 33.53
N ARG A 533 5.33 5.38 32.29
CA ARG A 533 3.97 5.83 32.00
C ARG A 533 3.04 4.62 31.91
N ASN A 534 1.78 4.81 32.29
CA ASN A 534 0.73 3.88 31.90
C ASN A 534 0.55 3.93 30.37
N GLY A 535 0.30 2.77 29.80
CA GLY A 535 -0.05 2.58 28.41
C GLY A 535 -1.56 2.54 28.24
N THR A 536 -2.05 1.72 27.32
CA THR A 536 -3.48 1.55 27.09
C THR A 536 -3.84 0.13 26.70
N MET A 537 -5.13 -0.18 26.84
CA MET A 537 -5.72 -1.46 26.50
C MET A 537 -6.36 -1.37 25.11
N LEU A 538 -6.10 -2.36 24.27
CA LEU A 538 -6.70 -2.50 22.95
C LEU A 538 -7.51 -3.78 22.87
N ARG A 539 -8.53 -3.77 22.02
CA ARG A 539 -9.35 -4.91 21.63
C ARG A 539 -8.92 -5.38 20.26
N VAL A 540 -8.48 -6.62 20.13
CA VAL A 540 -8.00 -7.19 18.86
C VAL A 540 -9.10 -8.05 18.23
N TYR A 541 -9.26 -7.90 16.92
CA TYR A 541 -10.25 -8.60 16.11
C TYR A 541 -9.58 -9.25 14.91
N VAL A 542 -9.90 -10.50 14.61
CA VAL A 542 -9.37 -11.23 13.45
C VAL A 542 -10.49 -11.47 12.42
N PRO A 543 -10.15 -11.68 11.14
CA PRO A 543 -11.14 -12.10 10.14
C PRO A 543 -11.83 -13.41 10.55
N ARG A 544 -13.15 -13.49 10.38
CA ARG A 544 -13.95 -14.68 10.73
C ARG A 544 -13.54 -15.91 9.91
N SER A 545 -12.97 -15.71 8.72
CA SER A 545 -12.36 -16.77 7.90
C SER A 545 -11.20 -17.49 8.60
N ALA A 546 -10.55 -16.86 9.59
CA ALA A 546 -9.48 -17.46 10.38
C ALA A 546 -9.97 -18.36 11.53
N LEU A 547 -11.28 -18.37 11.85
CA LEU A 547 -11.84 -19.17 12.96
C LEU A 547 -11.39 -20.64 12.98
N PRO A 548 -11.36 -21.38 11.85
CA PRO A 548 -10.90 -22.77 11.85
C PRO A 548 -9.41 -22.97 12.20
N ARG A 549 -8.64 -21.88 12.25
CA ARG A 549 -7.20 -21.83 12.51
C ARG A 549 -6.83 -21.20 13.85
N LEU A 550 -7.83 -20.94 14.68
CA LEU A 550 -7.60 -20.48 16.05
C LEU A 550 -7.56 -21.71 16.95
N PHE A 551 -6.35 -22.18 17.28
CA PHE A 551 -6.16 -23.40 18.05
C PHE A 551 -6.05 -23.13 19.54
N ALA A 552 -6.37 -24.13 20.36
CA ALA A 552 -6.13 -24.09 21.79
C ALA A 552 -5.52 -25.40 22.30
N THR A 553 -4.67 -25.28 23.31
CA THR A 553 -4.06 -26.39 24.03
C THR A 553 -4.22 -26.20 25.54
N SER A 554 -4.35 -27.30 26.27
CA SER A 554 -4.30 -27.30 27.74
C SER A 554 -2.87 -27.37 28.27
N LEU A 555 -1.89 -27.65 27.40
CA LEU A 555 -0.48 -27.69 27.76
C LEU A 555 0.05 -26.25 27.88
N PRO A 556 0.72 -25.88 28.99
CA PRO A 556 1.35 -24.58 29.11
C PRO A 556 2.32 -24.29 27.95
N LEU A 557 2.36 -23.04 27.48
CA LEU A 557 3.18 -22.66 26.34
C LEU A 557 4.70 -22.68 26.66
N ASP A 558 5.07 -22.58 27.93
CA ASP A 558 6.44 -22.74 28.44
C ASP A 558 6.87 -24.20 28.63
N HIS A 559 5.96 -25.17 28.44
CA HIS A 559 6.27 -26.58 28.63
C HIS A 559 7.22 -27.10 27.53
N PRO A 560 8.21 -27.96 27.84
CA PRO A 560 9.17 -28.46 26.85
C PRO A 560 8.54 -29.19 25.63
N GLY A 561 7.38 -29.81 25.83
CA GLY A 561 6.59 -30.46 24.78
C GLY A 561 5.61 -29.56 24.02
N ALA A 562 5.51 -28.27 24.37
CA ALA A 562 4.54 -27.35 23.79
C ALA A 562 4.75 -27.16 22.29
N SER A 563 6.00 -26.99 21.84
CA SER A 563 6.32 -26.80 20.42
C SER A 563 5.85 -27.97 19.55
N GLN A 564 6.00 -29.21 20.02
CA GLN A 564 5.56 -30.41 19.32
C GLN A 564 4.04 -30.55 19.30
N GLU A 565 3.37 -30.26 20.43
CA GLU A 565 1.91 -30.30 20.50
C GLU A 565 1.27 -29.23 19.61
N VAL A 566 1.81 -28.01 19.61
CA VAL A 566 1.33 -26.94 18.75
C VAL A 566 1.57 -27.28 17.28
N ALA A 567 2.75 -27.79 16.91
CA ALA A 567 3.03 -28.25 15.55
C ALA A 567 2.05 -29.33 15.08
N ARG A 568 1.67 -30.26 15.98
CA ARG A 568 0.66 -31.30 15.72
C ARG A 568 -0.74 -30.71 15.48
N LEU A 569 -1.12 -29.66 16.22
CA LEU A 569 -2.41 -28.98 16.07
C LEU A 569 -2.49 -28.20 14.74
N ILE A 570 -1.47 -27.41 14.43
CA ILE A 570 -1.45 -26.53 13.26
C ILE A 570 -1.07 -27.25 11.96
N GLY A 571 -0.47 -28.45 12.06
CA GLY A 571 -0.12 -29.29 10.91
C GLY A 571 1.22 -28.95 10.24
N HIS A 572 2.05 -28.11 10.84
CA HIS A 572 3.41 -27.79 10.38
C HIS A 572 4.31 -27.35 11.55
N PRO A 573 5.65 -27.36 11.41
CA PRO A 573 6.55 -26.80 12.42
C PRO A 573 6.31 -25.31 12.66
N LEU A 574 6.47 -24.86 13.91
CA LEU A 574 6.51 -23.44 14.26
C LEU A 574 7.63 -22.69 13.50
N PRO A 575 7.52 -21.35 13.30
CA PRO A 575 6.57 -20.42 13.92
C PRO A 575 5.15 -20.49 13.37
N LEU A 576 4.21 -19.88 14.09
CA LEU A 576 2.84 -19.67 13.61
C LEU A 576 2.84 -18.79 12.36
N LEU A 577 2.01 -19.13 11.37
CA LEU A 577 1.87 -18.36 10.13
C LEU A 577 0.53 -17.62 10.13
N TYR A 578 -0.50 -18.25 9.55
CA TYR A 578 -1.86 -17.74 9.47
C TYR A 578 -2.78 -18.48 10.45
N GLU A 579 -2.26 -18.72 11.65
CA GLU A 579 -2.89 -19.47 12.73
C GLU A 579 -2.69 -18.73 14.06
N SER A 580 -3.46 -19.11 15.07
CA SER A 580 -3.20 -18.74 16.47
C SER A 580 -3.12 -19.95 17.36
N ILE A 581 -2.46 -19.80 18.50
CA ILE A 581 -2.51 -20.77 19.61
C ILE A 581 -2.90 -20.08 20.90
N THR A 582 -3.83 -20.68 21.64
CA THR A 582 -4.23 -20.27 22.98
C THR A 582 -3.84 -21.35 23.99
N GLY A 583 -3.18 -20.98 25.08
CA GLY A 583 -2.81 -21.92 26.14
C GLY A 583 -2.47 -21.22 27.46
N PRO A 584 -2.31 -21.96 28.57
CA PRO A 584 -1.82 -21.39 29.82
C PRO A 584 -0.42 -20.78 29.63
N GLU A 585 -0.18 -19.61 30.22
CA GLU A 585 1.14 -18.95 30.19
C GLU A 585 2.23 -19.82 30.85
N ALA A 586 1.90 -20.43 31.99
CA ALA A 586 2.80 -21.25 32.78
C ALA A 586 2.06 -22.43 33.46
N ALA A 587 2.82 -23.41 33.94
CA ALA A 587 2.29 -24.55 34.68
C ALA A 587 1.48 -24.11 35.93
N GLY A 588 0.22 -24.57 36.02
CA GLY A 588 -0.68 -24.20 37.12
C GLY A 588 -1.32 -22.81 37.00
N GLY A 589 -1.02 -22.06 35.92
CA GLY A 589 -1.68 -20.80 35.61
C GLY A 589 -3.11 -21.01 35.11
N ASN A 590 -4.05 -20.23 35.67
CA ASN A 590 -5.45 -20.22 35.22
C ASN A 590 -5.72 -19.20 34.11
N ARG A 591 -4.72 -18.39 33.74
CA ARG A 591 -4.84 -17.36 32.71
C ARG A 591 -4.33 -17.89 31.39
N LEU A 592 -5.11 -17.65 30.34
CA LEU A 592 -4.80 -18.08 28.98
C LEU A 592 -4.21 -16.92 28.19
N GLU A 593 -3.08 -17.20 27.56
CA GLU A 593 -2.45 -16.34 26.58
C GLU A 593 -2.75 -16.86 25.17
N THR A 594 -2.87 -15.95 24.21
CA THR A 594 -3.07 -16.27 22.80
C THR A 594 -1.99 -15.60 21.96
N ILE A 595 -1.30 -16.37 21.13
CA ILE A 595 -0.31 -15.87 20.18
C ILE A 595 -0.91 -15.94 18.78
N LEU A 596 -1.00 -14.80 18.10
CA LEU A 596 -1.36 -14.74 16.68
C LEU A 596 -0.07 -14.77 15.85
N GLY A 597 0.06 -15.71 14.91
CA GLY A 597 1.15 -15.67 13.93
C GLY A 597 1.14 -14.35 13.15
N TRP A 598 2.31 -13.82 12.81
CA TRP A 598 2.41 -12.47 12.23
C TRP A 598 1.59 -12.28 10.94
N GLN A 599 1.42 -13.33 10.14
CA GLN A 599 0.61 -13.24 8.92
C GLN A 599 -0.88 -13.08 9.23
N LEU A 600 -1.38 -13.70 10.31
CA LEU A 600 -2.74 -13.48 10.81
C LEU A 600 -2.85 -12.12 11.52
N ALA A 601 -1.85 -11.75 12.32
CA ALA A 601 -1.83 -10.52 13.09
C ALA A 601 -1.87 -9.28 12.19
N GLU A 602 -1.16 -9.27 11.06
CA GLU A 602 -1.19 -8.17 10.08
C GLU A 602 -2.58 -7.94 9.44
N GLN A 603 -3.45 -8.96 9.44
CA GLN A 603 -4.84 -8.84 8.98
C GLN A 603 -5.82 -8.54 10.11
N ALA A 604 -5.36 -8.54 11.36
CA ALA A 604 -6.19 -8.21 12.50
C ALA A 604 -6.42 -6.68 12.59
N VAL A 605 -7.54 -6.32 13.19
CA VAL A 605 -7.91 -4.94 13.49
C VAL A 605 -7.90 -4.75 14.99
N ALA A 606 -7.24 -3.68 15.46
CA ALA A 606 -7.25 -3.31 16.86
C ALA A 606 -7.94 -1.96 17.06
N ILE A 607 -8.85 -1.87 18.03
CA ILE A 607 -9.50 -0.62 18.46
C ILE A 607 -9.31 -0.40 19.97
N PRO A 608 -9.44 0.83 20.49
CA PRO A 608 -9.27 1.06 21.92
C PRO A 608 -10.29 0.31 22.79
N SER A 609 -9.86 -0.15 23.96
CA SER A 609 -10.73 -0.65 25.04
C SER A 609 -11.32 0.52 25.85
N MET A 610 -12.41 0.27 26.58
CA MET A 610 -12.92 1.22 27.59
C MET A 610 -12.31 0.96 28.97
N ILE A 611 -11.53 -0.11 29.15
CA ILE A 611 -10.80 -0.41 30.38
C ILE A 611 -9.64 0.59 30.53
N PRO A 612 -9.69 1.52 31.51
CA PRO A 612 -8.66 2.53 31.67
C PRO A 612 -7.44 1.95 32.38
N THR A 613 -6.26 2.44 32.03
CA THR A 613 -5.04 2.22 32.82
C THR A 613 -4.89 3.32 33.86
N ASN A 614 -4.34 2.98 35.04
CA ASN A 614 -4.18 3.94 36.13
C ASN A 614 -2.76 4.51 36.19
N SER A 615 -2.62 5.79 35.81
CA SER A 615 -1.35 6.52 35.83
C SER A 615 -0.73 6.70 37.22
N ARG A 616 -1.50 6.53 38.31
CA ARG A 616 -1.01 6.66 39.70
C ARG A 616 -0.48 5.35 40.28
N THR A 617 -0.82 4.22 39.69
CA THR A 617 -0.52 2.89 40.22
C THR A 617 -0.03 1.96 39.10
N VAL A 618 0.87 2.47 38.27
CA VAL A 618 1.49 1.72 37.17
C VAL A 618 2.17 0.46 37.74
N GLY A 619 1.95 -0.69 37.12
CA GLY A 619 2.40 -1.99 37.60
C GLY A 619 1.45 -2.73 38.55
N ASN A 620 0.40 -2.07 39.09
CA ASN A 620 -0.60 -2.78 39.89
C ASN A 620 -1.54 -3.63 39.01
N PRO A 621 -2.11 -4.72 39.55
CA PRO A 621 -3.14 -5.50 38.86
C PRO A 621 -4.36 -4.66 38.48
N LEU A 622 -5.05 -5.07 37.42
CA LEU A 622 -6.33 -4.49 37.00
C LEU A 622 -7.36 -4.60 38.14
N ASP A 623 -8.03 -3.49 38.46
CA ASP A 623 -9.21 -3.50 39.32
C ASP A 623 -10.43 -4.02 38.53
N PRO A 624 -11.01 -5.19 38.89
CA PRO A 624 -12.14 -5.78 38.17
C PRO A 624 -13.39 -4.89 38.11
N ALA A 625 -13.53 -3.93 39.03
CA ALA A 625 -14.65 -2.98 39.06
C ALA A 625 -14.57 -1.94 37.91
N THR A 626 -13.38 -1.71 37.36
CA THR A 626 -13.19 -0.78 36.22
C THR A 626 -13.60 -1.37 34.88
N VAL A 627 -13.81 -2.69 34.81
CA VAL A 627 -14.27 -3.37 33.60
C VAL A 627 -15.79 -3.30 33.52
N THR A 628 -16.29 -2.44 32.63
CA THR A 628 -17.72 -2.18 32.43
C THR A 628 -18.48 -3.44 32.02
N LEU A 629 -19.75 -3.54 32.41
CA LEU A 629 -20.59 -4.69 32.06
C LEU A 629 -20.81 -4.77 30.54
N GLU A 630 -20.95 -3.62 29.90
CA GLU A 630 -21.22 -3.48 28.48
C GLU A 630 -20.01 -3.90 27.64
N GLU A 631 -18.77 -3.60 28.08
CA GLU A 631 -17.58 -4.14 27.41
C GLU A 631 -17.47 -5.65 27.63
N LYS A 632 -17.76 -6.18 28.84
CA LYS A 632 -17.78 -7.63 29.10
C LYS A 632 -18.73 -8.37 28.15
N GLN A 633 -19.92 -7.82 27.91
CA GLN A 633 -20.95 -8.42 27.04
C GLN A 633 -20.50 -8.59 25.59
N ILE A 634 -19.61 -7.73 25.09
CA ILE A 634 -19.09 -7.78 23.70
C ILE A 634 -17.70 -8.43 23.60
N SER A 635 -17.23 -9.08 24.67
CA SER A 635 -15.88 -9.64 24.79
C SER A 635 -15.82 -11.16 24.87
N SER A 636 -16.90 -11.85 24.47
CA SER A 636 -16.89 -13.30 24.35
C SER A 636 -15.88 -13.75 23.28
N LEU A 637 -15.00 -14.69 23.65
CA LEU A 637 -14.06 -15.30 22.72
C LEU A 637 -14.76 -16.33 21.81
N PRO A 638 -14.22 -16.57 20.60
CA PRO A 638 -14.69 -17.64 19.74
C PRO A 638 -14.34 -19.02 20.31
N GLY A 639 -15.01 -20.06 19.79
CA GLY A 639 -14.61 -21.44 20.06
C GLY A 639 -13.30 -21.77 19.36
N TYR A 640 -12.28 -22.17 20.11
CA TYR A 640 -10.98 -22.58 19.58
C TYR A 640 -10.94 -24.07 19.23
N ALA A 641 -10.19 -24.42 18.18
CA ALA A 641 -9.96 -25.79 17.78
C ALA A 641 -8.95 -26.49 18.70
N THR A 642 -9.35 -27.58 19.35
CA THR A 642 -8.49 -28.40 20.22
C THR A 642 -8.02 -29.69 19.56
N LYS A 643 -8.37 -29.88 18.28
CA LYS A 643 -7.98 -31.01 17.44
C LYS A 643 -7.22 -30.49 16.22
N PRO A 644 -6.34 -31.31 15.62
CA PRO A 644 -5.61 -30.91 14.42
C PRO A 644 -6.54 -30.46 13.31
N ALA A 645 -6.05 -29.55 12.48
CA ALA A 645 -6.67 -29.27 11.20
C ALA A 645 -6.92 -30.60 10.46
N LYS A 646 -8.13 -30.83 9.96
CA LYS A 646 -8.36 -31.94 9.03
C LYS A 646 -7.54 -31.64 7.78
N ASP A 647 -6.84 -32.65 7.26
CA ASP A 647 -6.15 -32.59 5.96
C ASP A 647 -7.16 -32.21 4.86
N ASP A 648 -7.33 -30.92 4.58
CA ASP A 648 -7.91 -30.45 3.33
C ASP A 648 -6.86 -30.66 2.24
N LYS A 649 -6.71 -31.92 1.83
CA LYS A 649 -6.08 -32.30 0.56
C LYS A 649 -7.02 -31.92 -0.57
N THR A 650 -7.18 -30.64 -0.84
CA THR A 650 -7.82 -30.16 -2.07
C THR A 650 -7.22 -28.82 -2.49
N GLU A 651 -6.52 -28.88 -3.62
CA GLU A 651 -6.08 -27.79 -4.50
C GLU A 651 -4.91 -26.91 -3.99
N LEU A 652 -3.70 -27.41 -4.22
CA LEU A 652 -2.51 -26.61 -4.53
C LEU A 652 -2.60 -26.08 -5.96
#